data_AF-A0A3D8MSA6-F1
#
_entry.id   AF-A0A3D8MSA6-F1
#
_cell.length_a   1.000
_cell.length_b   1.000
_cell.length_c   1.000
_cell.angle_alpha   90.00
_cell.angle_beta   90.00
_cell.angle_gamma   90.00
#
_symmetry.space_group_name_H-M   'P 1'
#
loop_
_entity.id
_entity.type
_entity.pdbx_description
1 polymer ?
#
loop_
_entity_poly.entity_id
_entity_poly.type
_entity_poly.pdbx_seq_one_letter_code
_entity_poly.pdbx_strand_id
1 'polypeptide(L)'
;MLNSRALLTLCAVLSLTLIPLGCSDDVTDTDTDIPADSGDPNDSGNPNDSGTPDATPDDSGTPDADADDSGTPDADTGPTNPTEPVEDPDRFACAGEYQLICDEVCTSPKVDPDNCGGCGNVCGENEACSGGFCMQECRPGENICDRACVDFQTDNNNCGGCGIACGEGEGCVESACVPALTFDEPDFCAGGGPPIRFDEVDGDLCAGDVAEETFRWAMCTCSDSRFTAGLTTDAFDSREGPYLPGSLGGSVGSNGDFNTNSFVDIGGSVWLGPNGSMGFNAAQNTIRGELHVGGPDATSSALTTVNEDAFIARSIGGSIAIDKRLTIPQSGIIGGGVSYNDLVRAPVSVPDPCGCAEDERVPVEALVAQRSTFNDNDVIGLQPNALMGSNYNRLELPCGQYYLDGISVGGELVIHATGRTALFIGGDVDAGRLVIKAAPDAELDVFIDGAINASGMELGSANYPANTRFYISGDRLQITSDVLVGGFIYAYPGRIQIVDDVEIFGGLFANEIQITAPVAIHYDRQVQRSGDVCEIPVVDPDPDPDPADPNPDAGDTDPDPDAGDTDPNPDAGDTDPEPEPVCSSLDEACSSSGDCCAPLSCEEGFCGTAACRTTTQPCVYNSDCCSGMCARSGDSGICIVG
;
A
#
# COMPACT_ATOMS: atom_id res chain seq x y z
N MET A 1 -11.64 -60.55 -28.54
CA MET A 1 -12.19 -61.14 -29.79
C MET A 1 -12.61 -59.97 -30.69
N LEU A 2 -11.76 -59.62 -31.67
CA LEU A 2 -12.05 -59.50 -33.13
C LEU A 2 -13.35 -58.75 -33.48
N ASN A 3 -13.47 -57.78 -34.40
CA ASN A 3 -12.62 -57.13 -35.44
C ASN A 3 -13.44 -55.88 -35.89
N SER A 4 -12.93 -54.65 -36.06
CA SER A 4 -11.91 -54.11 -36.99
C SER A 4 -12.41 -53.79 -38.42
N ARG A 5 -12.30 -52.50 -38.82
CA ARG A 5 -11.71 -51.95 -40.08
C ARG A 5 -12.12 -50.48 -40.31
N ALA A 6 -11.34 -49.53 -40.84
CA ALA A 6 -9.91 -49.30 -41.07
C ALA A 6 -9.76 -48.00 -41.93
N LEU A 7 -8.74 -47.16 -41.68
CA LEU A 7 -7.85 -46.43 -42.64
C LEU A 7 -6.93 -45.47 -41.83
N LEU A 8 -5.68 -45.82 -41.47
CA LEU A 8 -4.36 -45.56 -42.15
C LEU A 8 -4.16 -44.10 -42.61
N THR A 9 -3.13 -43.34 -42.15
CA THR A 9 -1.68 -43.49 -42.45
C THR A 9 -0.83 -42.57 -41.51
N LEU A 10 0.10 -43.09 -40.67
CA LEU A 10 1.59 -42.94 -40.67
C LEU A 10 2.16 -41.58 -41.16
N CYS A 11 3.16 -40.91 -40.56
CA CYS A 11 4.36 -41.36 -39.84
C CYS A 11 5.01 -40.19 -39.06
N ALA A 12 5.83 -40.50 -38.06
CA ALA A 12 6.62 -39.58 -37.24
C ALA A 12 8.14 -39.64 -37.55
N VAL A 13 8.88 -38.69 -36.96
CA VAL A 13 10.30 -38.73 -36.52
C VAL A 13 11.37 -38.06 -37.43
N LEU A 14 11.79 -36.85 -36.98
CA LEU A 14 13.15 -36.38 -36.63
C LEU A 14 14.30 -36.41 -37.68
N SER A 15 14.88 -35.25 -38.01
CA SER A 15 16.25 -34.81 -37.60
C SER A 15 16.95 -33.83 -38.57
N LEU A 16 17.79 -32.96 -37.98
CA LEU A 16 19.04 -32.33 -38.48
C LEU A 16 19.08 -30.91 -39.12
N THR A 17 19.36 -29.92 -38.25
CA THR A 17 20.52 -28.97 -38.21
C THR A 17 21.13 -28.35 -39.49
N LEU A 18 21.31 -27.02 -39.46
CA LEU A 18 22.51 -26.19 -39.75
C LEU A 18 22.05 -24.70 -39.67
N ILE A 19 22.72 -23.76 -39.00
CA ILE A 19 24.02 -23.13 -39.32
C ILE A 19 24.60 -22.45 -38.04
N PRO A 20 25.93 -22.45 -37.84
CA PRO A 20 26.62 -21.71 -36.76
C PRO A 20 27.45 -20.49 -37.22
N LEU A 21 27.74 -19.62 -36.23
CA LEU A 21 28.98 -18.86 -35.92
C LEU A 21 29.59 -17.81 -36.88
N GLY A 22 30.07 -16.71 -36.28
CA GLY A 22 30.80 -15.58 -36.89
C GLY A 22 32.33 -15.70 -36.87
N CYS A 23 32.99 -14.56 -36.56
CA CYS A 23 34.43 -14.17 -36.63
C CYS A 23 34.80 -13.45 -37.95
N SER A 24 35.69 -12.45 -38.04
CA SER A 24 36.58 -11.72 -37.11
C SER A 24 37.14 -10.47 -37.85
N ASP A 25 37.50 -9.44 -37.07
CA ASP A 25 38.66 -8.51 -37.15
C ASP A 25 39.42 -8.23 -38.48
N ASP A 26 39.70 -6.94 -38.74
CA ASP A 26 41.05 -6.31 -38.60
C ASP A 26 41.36 -5.20 -39.65
N VAL A 27 41.67 -4.01 -39.12
CA VAL A 27 42.59 -2.90 -39.53
C VAL A 27 42.83 -2.53 -41.02
N THR A 28 42.67 -1.22 -41.33
CA THR A 28 43.65 -0.25 -41.91
C THR A 28 42.92 1.11 -42.12
N ASP A 29 43.16 2.17 -41.36
CA ASP A 29 44.24 3.19 -41.45
C ASP A 29 44.31 4.01 -42.76
N THR A 30 44.56 5.31 -42.59
CA THR A 30 45.10 6.34 -43.50
C THR A 30 44.18 7.14 -44.45
N ASP A 31 43.95 8.38 -44.02
CA ASP A 31 44.39 9.66 -44.65
C ASP A 31 43.56 10.39 -45.72
N THR A 32 43.61 11.73 -45.58
CA THR A 32 43.50 12.80 -46.61
C THR A 32 42.11 13.09 -47.23
N ASP A 33 41.63 14.33 -47.46
CA ASP A 33 42.18 15.69 -47.39
C ASP A 33 41.06 16.74 -47.54
N ILE A 34 41.22 17.89 -46.88
CA ILE A 34 40.68 19.25 -47.20
C ILE A 34 41.56 19.80 -48.36
N PRO A 35 41.15 20.64 -49.38
CA PRO A 35 40.76 22.05 -49.14
C PRO A 35 40.00 22.87 -50.24
N ALA A 36 39.70 24.13 -49.87
CA ALA A 36 39.68 25.41 -50.64
C ALA A 36 38.35 26.18 -50.44
N ASP A 37 38.27 27.31 -49.73
CA ASP A 37 38.89 28.66 -49.88
C ASP A 37 38.33 29.51 -51.04
N SER A 38 37.61 30.60 -50.69
CA SER A 38 37.84 31.95 -51.26
C SER A 38 37.01 33.05 -50.55
N GLY A 39 37.69 33.92 -49.79
CA GLY A 39 37.76 35.38 -50.04
C GLY A 39 36.62 36.35 -49.68
N ASP A 40 36.89 37.15 -48.63
CA ASP A 40 36.34 38.47 -48.16
C ASP A 40 36.74 39.66 -49.12
N PRO A 41 36.21 40.94 -49.10
CA PRO A 41 36.42 41.97 -48.02
C PRO A 41 35.38 43.14 -47.85
N ASN A 42 35.26 43.67 -46.61
CA ASN A 42 35.36 45.09 -46.18
C ASN A 42 34.73 45.30 -44.77
N ASP A 43 35.53 45.39 -43.68
CA ASP A 43 36.17 46.60 -43.08
C ASP A 43 35.16 47.54 -42.40
N SER A 44 35.11 47.77 -41.07
CA SER A 44 36.12 48.35 -40.16
C SER A 44 35.50 48.38 -38.73
N GLY A 45 36.18 48.09 -37.62
CA GLY A 45 37.20 48.92 -36.95
C GLY A 45 37.34 48.52 -35.45
N ASN A 46 38.57 48.63 -34.94
CA ASN A 46 39.21 47.91 -33.80
C ASN A 46 39.45 48.86 -32.56
N PRO A 47 40.36 48.61 -31.57
CA PRO A 47 40.14 48.20 -30.16
C PRO A 47 40.90 49.06 -29.08
N ASN A 48 41.16 48.47 -27.88
CA ASN A 48 42.21 48.76 -26.86
C ASN A 48 41.90 49.82 -25.76
N ASP A 49 42.36 49.77 -24.49
CA ASP A 49 43.34 48.96 -23.73
C ASP A 49 43.18 49.16 -22.20
N SER A 50 43.69 48.19 -21.43
CA SER A 50 44.22 48.12 -20.04
C SER A 50 44.18 49.29 -19.02
N GLY A 51 44.04 48.95 -17.72
CA GLY A 51 44.84 49.53 -16.61
C GLY A 51 44.15 49.76 -15.25
N THR A 52 44.59 49.04 -14.20
CA THR A 52 44.52 49.42 -12.75
C THR A 52 45.66 50.40 -12.41
N PRO A 53 45.84 51.04 -11.21
CA PRO A 53 45.34 50.69 -9.85
C PRO A 53 44.99 51.84 -8.84
N ASP A 54 44.40 51.43 -7.70
CA ASP A 54 44.57 51.83 -6.27
C ASP A 54 44.65 53.31 -5.80
N ALA A 55 43.74 53.69 -4.88
CA ALA A 55 44.01 54.36 -3.58
C ALA A 55 42.72 54.85 -2.85
N THR A 56 42.53 54.40 -1.60
CA THR A 56 41.70 55.02 -0.52
C THR A 56 42.38 56.32 0.02
N PRO A 57 41.86 57.13 1.00
CA PRO A 57 40.77 56.90 1.97
C PRO A 57 39.89 58.14 2.37
N ASP A 58 38.97 57.87 3.32
CA ASP A 58 38.60 58.68 4.51
C ASP A 58 37.34 59.57 4.52
N ASP A 59 36.34 59.05 5.24
CA ASP A 59 35.72 59.60 6.48
C ASP A 59 34.94 60.92 6.46
N SER A 60 33.63 60.83 6.77
CA SER A 60 33.02 61.32 8.02
C SER A 60 31.56 61.78 7.84
N GLY A 61 30.67 61.30 8.71
CA GLY A 61 29.38 61.93 9.01
C GLY A 61 28.16 61.00 9.04
N THR A 62 27.83 60.49 10.23
CA THR A 62 26.61 59.73 10.57
C THR A 62 25.36 60.63 10.72
N PRO A 63 24.14 60.04 10.74
CA PRO A 63 22.94 60.62 10.12
C PRO A 63 21.86 61.12 11.09
N ASP A 64 20.88 61.81 10.50
CA ASP A 64 19.60 62.26 11.06
C ASP A 64 18.46 61.27 10.72
N ALA A 65 17.41 61.36 11.54
CA ALA A 65 16.12 60.68 11.63
C ALA A 65 15.40 60.09 10.38
N ASP A 66 14.68 58.99 10.66
CA ASP A 66 13.31 58.58 10.28
C ASP A 66 12.78 58.78 8.85
N ALA A 67 12.44 57.68 8.17
CA ALA A 67 11.07 57.32 7.71
C ALA A 67 11.08 56.19 6.64
N ASP A 68 10.05 55.35 6.70
CA ASP A 68 9.69 54.21 5.83
C ASP A 68 9.81 54.44 4.30
N ASP A 69 10.19 53.39 3.55
CA ASP A 69 9.44 52.77 2.43
C ASP A 69 10.31 51.84 1.54
N SER A 70 9.80 50.64 1.26
CA SER A 70 10.07 49.74 0.11
C SER A 70 11.46 49.09 -0.13
N GLY A 71 11.47 47.74 -0.20
CA GLY A 71 11.96 47.02 -1.40
C GLY A 71 13.38 46.42 -1.45
N THR A 72 13.47 45.14 -1.04
CA THR A 72 14.29 44.00 -1.56
C THR A 72 15.84 44.06 -1.54
N PRO A 73 16.55 42.93 -1.78
CA PRO A 73 16.56 41.66 -1.04
C PRO A 73 18.01 41.33 -0.57
N ASP A 74 18.19 40.84 0.66
CA ASP A 74 19.49 40.30 1.05
C ASP A 74 19.56 38.81 0.72
N ALA A 75 20.52 38.48 -0.14
CA ALA A 75 20.85 37.13 -0.53
C ALA A 75 21.91 36.62 0.45
N ASP A 76 21.53 35.72 1.36
CA ASP A 76 22.49 34.87 2.04
C ASP A 76 22.44 33.45 1.46
N THR A 77 23.62 32.95 1.13
CA THR A 77 23.85 31.73 0.36
C THR A 77 24.50 30.67 1.25
N GLY A 78 23.63 29.84 1.85
CA GLY A 78 23.84 28.44 2.25
C GLY A 78 24.62 28.15 3.54
N PRO A 79 24.77 26.86 3.92
CA PRO A 79 23.86 25.72 3.82
C PRO A 79 23.44 25.23 5.22
N THR A 80 22.15 25.01 5.49
CA THR A 80 21.71 24.44 6.78
C THR A 80 21.04 23.08 6.60
N ASN A 81 21.79 22.09 7.07
CA ASN A 81 21.42 20.78 7.61
C ASN A 81 19.95 20.67 8.10
N PRO A 82 19.16 19.66 7.70
CA PRO A 82 17.78 19.49 8.17
C PRO A 82 17.77 18.61 9.43
N THR A 83 17.90 19.22 10.62
CA THR A 83 17.69 18.53 11.92
C THR A 83 17.06 19.46 12.97
N GLU A 84 16.07 20.26 12.58
CA GLU A 84 15.21 21.00 13.53
C GLU A 84 13.77 20.98 12.99
N PRO A 85 12.75 20.73 13.83
CA PRO A 85 11.35 20.75 13.41
C PRO A 85 10.88 22.20 13.19
N VAL A 86 10.18 22.42 12.08
CA VAL A 86 9.61 23.73 11.72
C VAL A 86 8.24 23.84 12.40
N GLU A 87 8.12 24.72 13.40
CA GLU A 87 6.83 25.20 13.92
C GLU A 87 6.27 26.25 12.95
N ASP A 88 5.43 25.84 11.99
CA ASP A 88 4.66 26.76 11.14
C ASP A 88 3.27 26.17 10.81
N PRO A 89 2.17 26.78 11.28
CA PRO A 89 0.81 26.31 11.03
C PRO A 89 0.30 26.60 9.60
N ASP A 90 1.09 27.26 8.75
CA ASP A 90 0.77 27.48 7.33
C ASP A 90 1.52 26.53 6.39
N ARG A 91 2.05 25.41 6.88
CA ARG A 91 2.44 24.32 5.97
C ARG A 91 1.20 23.81 5.25
N PHE A 92 1.09 24.18 3.98
CA PHE A 92 0.10 23.70 3.01
C PHE A 92 0.23 22.18 2.82
N ALA A 93 -0.09 21.38 3.84
CA ALA A 93 -0.10 19.93 3.73
C ALA A 93 -1.32 19.51 2.91
N CYS A 94 -1.11 18.67 1.89
CA CYS A 94 -2.23 18.04 1.21
C CYS A 94 -2.93 17.10 2.16
N ALA A 95 -4.25 17.16 2.20
CA ALA A 95 -5.03 16.40 3.17
C ALA A 95 -5.20 14.91 2.80
N GLY A 96 -4.65 14.45 1.66
CA GLY A 96 -4.52 13.04 1.29
C GLY A 96 -3.05 12.57 1.23
N GLU A 97 -2.77 11.36 1.74
CA GLU A 97 -1.44 10.70 1.69
C GLU A 97 -0.95 10.42 0.24
N TYR A 98 -1.85 10.58 -0.71
CA TYR A 98 -1.69 10.28 -2.13
C TYR A 98 -1.51 11.53 -2.98
N GLN A 99 -1.37 12.69 -2.35
CA GLN A 99 -1.20 13.98 -3.01
C GLN A 99 0.13 14.61 -2.58
N LEU A 100 0.79 15.24 -3.54
CA LEU A 100 2.00 16.02 -3.34
C LEU A 100 1.69 17.49 -3.57
N ILE A 101 2.41 18.35 -2.85
CA ILE A 101 2.39 19.79 -3.12
C ILE A 101 3.29 20.02 -4.35
N CYS A 102 2.68 20.20 -5.51
CA CYS A 102 3.37 20.54 -6.74
C CYS A 102 2.99 21.98 -7.10
N ASP A 103 3.98 22.89 -7.12
CA ASP A 103 3.79 24.32 -7.39
C ASP A 103 2.67 24.97 -6.54
N GLU A 104 2.67 24.70 -5.22
CA GLU A 104 1.67 25.19 -4.24
C GLU A 104 0.23 24.68 -4.47
N VAL A 105 0.06 23.61 -5.26
CA VAL A 105 -1.21 22.93 -5.50
C VAL A 105 -1.12 21.48 -5.07
N CYS A 106 -2.18 20.97 -4.44
CA CYS A 106 -2.28 19.55 -4.14
C CYS A 106 -2.61 18.78 -5.40
N THR A 107 -1.67 17.94 -5.79
CA THR A 107 -1.69 17.18 -7.02
C THR A 107 -1.54 15.71 -6.70
N SER A 108 -2.39 14.87 -7.29
CA SER A 108 -2.18 13.43 -7.19
C SER A 108 -1.11 12.98 -8.19
N PRO A 109 0.10 12.59 -7.75
CA PRO A 109 1.08 12.01 -8.64
C PRO A 109 0.61 10.68 -9.25
N LYS A 110 -0.47 10.07 -8.75
CA LYS A 110 -0.95 8.78 -9.25
C LYS A 110 -1.66 8.89 -10.61
N VAL A 111 -2.25 10.05 -10.91
CA VAL A 111 -3.10 10.24 -12.09
C VAL A 111 -2.85 11.55 -12.84
N ASP A 112 -2.06 12.48 -12.29
CA ASP A 112 -1.70 13.70 -12.99
C ASP A 112 -0.58 13.46 -14.02
N PRO A 113 -0.84 13.58 -15.34
CA PRO A 113 0.18 13.42 -16.38
C PRO A 113 1.30 14.45 -16.36
N ASP A 114 1.15 15.57 -15.67
CA ASP A 114 2.18 16.58 -15.56
C ASP A 114 3.01 16.45 -14.25
N ASN A 115 2.59 15.56 -13.34
CA ASN A 115 3.24 15.29 -12.05
C ASN A 115 3.29 13.78 -11.71
N CYS A 116 3.44 12.93 -12.73
CA CYS A 116 3.22 11.49 -12.58
C CYS A 116 4.35 10.80 -11.81
N GLY A 117 4.02 10.22 -10.65
CA GLY A 117 4.98 9.64 -9.72
C GLY A 117 5.82 10.68 -8.96
N GLY A 118 5.56 11.97 -9.14
CA GLY A 118 6.27 13.05 -8.45
C GLY A 118 6.14 14.40 -9.15
N CYS A 119 6.34 15.49 -8.42
CA CYS A 119 6.18 16.84 -8.98
C CYS A 119 7.13 17.09 -10.16
N GLY A 120 6.57 17.64 -11.25
CA GLY A 120 7.29 17.94 -12.49
C GLY A 120 7.64 16.72 -13.36
N ASN A 121 7.24 15.51 -12.99
CA ASN A 121 7.41 14.31 -13.80
C ASN A 121 6.34 14.25 -14.90
N VAL A 122 6.58 14.96 -15.99
CA VAL A 122 5.64 15.05 -17.12
C VAL A 122 5.72 13.81 -18.02
N CYS A 123 4.59 13.14 -18.22
CA CYS A 123 4.46 12.03 -19.15
C CYS A 123 4.62 12.48 -20.61
N GLY A 124 5.11 11.59 -21.48
CA GLY A 124 5.22 11.88 -22.91
C GLY A 124 3.88 12.23 -23.56
N GLU A 125 3.92 12.82 -24.76
CA GLU A 125 2.72 13.27 -25.50
C GLU A 125 1.66 12.18 -25.74
N ASN A 126 2.03 10.90 -25.69
CA ASN A 126 1.13 9.76 -25.89
C ASN A 126 1.10 8.80 -24.68
N GLU A 127 1.53 9.29 -23.52
CA GLU A 127 1.52 8.51 -22.28
C GLU A 127 0.47 9.09 -21.34
N ALA A 128 -0.21 8.19 -20.63
CA ALA A 128 -1.11 8.53 -19.54
C ALA A 128 -0.44 8.28 -18.19
N CYS A 129 -0.77 9.09 -17.19
CA CYS A 129 -0.41 8.75 -15.82
C CYS A 129 -1.39 7.70 -15.28
N SER A 130 -0.84 6.59 -14.83
CA SER A 130 -1.61 5.49 -14.24
C SER A 130 -0.83 4.87 -13.09
N GLY A 131 -1.37 5.03 -11.88
CA GLY A 131 -0.72 4.57 -10.66
C GLY A 131 0.68 5.18 -10.48
N GLY A 132 0.91 6.42 -10.90
CA GLY A 132 2.21 7.09 -10.71
C GLY A 132 3.24 6.85 -11.79
N PHE A 133 2.88 6.15 -12.87
CA PHE A 133 3.78 5.93 -14.00
C PHE A 133 3.19 6.39 -15.31
N CYS A 134 4.07 6.94 -16.15
CA CYS A 134 3.75 7.28 -17.53
C CYS A 134 3.70 6.00 -18.36
N MET A 135 2.50 5.65 -18.81
CA MET A 135 2.23 4.42 -19.53
C MET A 135 1.65 4.71 -20.93
N GLN A 136 2.08 3.96 -21.94
CA GLN A 136 1.50 4.05 -23.29
C GLN A 136 0.13 3.37 -23.40
N GLU A 137 -0.21 2.51 -22.43
CA GLU A 137 -1.48 1.80 -22.35
C GLU A 137 -1.94 1.80 -20.89
N CYS A 138 -3.25 1.97 -20.66
CA CYS A 138 -3.84 1.83 -19.34
C CYS A 138 -3.99 0.35 -18.97
N ARG A 139 -4.33 0.07 -17.70
CA ARG A 139 -4.67 -1.29 -17.30
C ARG A 139 -5.91 -1.79 -18.07
N PRO A 140 -6.06 -3.12 -18.25
CA PRO A 140 -7.27 -3.68 -18.83
C PRO A 140 -8.52 -3.15 -18.11
N GLY A 141 -9.47 -2.60 -18.88
CA GLY A 141 -10.69 -1.96 -18.34
C GLY A 141 -10.65 -0.42 -18.39
N GLU A 142 -9.47 0.17 -18.41
CA GLU A 142 -9.28 1.62 -18.51
C GLU A 142 -8.87 2.04 -19.93
N ASN A 143 -9.10 3.31 -20.26
CA ASN A 143 -8.80 3.92 -21.55
C ASN A 143 -8.06 5.24 -21.35
N ILE A 144 -7.16 5.59 -22.28
CA ILE A 144 -6.46 6.88 -22.25
C ILE A 144 -7.40 7.99 -22.72
N CYS A 145 -7.66 8.97 -21.85
CA CYS A 145 -8.34 10.22 -22.18
C CYS A 145 -7.56 11.39 -21.59
N ASP A 146 -7.19 12.35 -22.43
CA ASP A 146 -6.43 13.54 -22.04
C ASP A 146 -5.22 13.23 -21.13
N ARG A 147 -4.48 12.15 -21.45
CA ARG A 147 -3.30 11.64 -20.72
C ARG A 147 -3.61 11.15 -19.29
N ALA A 148 -4.86 10.81 -18.98
CA ALA A 148 -5.25 10.06 -17.79
C ALA A 148 -5.86 8.71 -18.18
N CYS A 149 -5.72 7.71 -17.30
CA CYS A 149 -6.43 6.45 -17.44
C CYS A 149 -7.80 6.54 -16.78
N VAL A 150 -8.84 6.32 -17.58
CA VAL A 150 -10.24 6.48 -17.15
C VAL A 150 -11.06 5.24 -17.47
N ASP A 151 -12.01 4.91 -16.61
CA ASP A 151 -12.93 3.80 -16.80
C ASP A 151 -14.23 4.29 -17.46
N PHE A 152 -14.44 3.94 -18.72
CA PHE A 152 -15.66 4.32 -19.44
C PHE A 152 -16.95 3.70 -18.88
N GLN A 153 -16.86 2.73 -17.97
CA GLN A 153 -18.03 2.14 -17.33
C GLN A 153 -18.48 2.92 -16.10
N THR A 154 -17.56 3.64 -15.45
CA THR A 154 -17.81 4.22 -14.12
C THR A 154 -17.29 5.65 -13.93
N ASP A 155 -16.57 6.25 -14.87
CA ASP A 155 -16.13 7.65 -14.78
C ASP A 155 -17.25 8.60 -15.26
N ASN A 156 -17.71 9.46 -14.35
CA ASN A 156 -18.76 10.47 -14.63
C ASN A 156 -18.35 11.49 -15.69
N ASN A 157 -17.07 11.74 -15.90
CA ASN A 157 -16.55 12.69 -16.88
C ASN A 157 -16.20 12.03 -18.23
N ASN A 158 -16.18 10.70 -18.29
CA ASN A 158 -15.76 9.92 -19.46
C ASN A 158 -16.72 8.76 -19.78
N CYS A 159 -18.01 8.93 -19.54
CA CYS A 159 -18.98 7.84 -19.57
C CYS A 159 -19.24 7.33 -21.00
N GLY A 160 -18.76 6.12 -21.30
CA GLY A 160 -18.82 5.51 -22.63
C GLY A 160 -17.84 6.10 -23.66
N GLY A 161 -16.97 7.03 -23.26
CA GLY A 161 -15.94 7.62 -24.11
C GLY A 161 -15.34 8.91 -23.54
N CYS A 162 -14.16 9.30 -24.03
CA CYS A 162 -13.47 10.50 -23.56
C CYS A 162 -14.34 11.76 -23.67
N GLY A 163 -14.42 12.53 -22.58
CA GLY A 163 -15.14 13.80 -22.51
C GLY A 163 -16.66 13.70 -22.57
N ILE A 164 -17.22 12.49 -22.47
CA ILE A 164 -18.67 12.28 -22.36
C ILE A 164 -19.07 12.37 -20.88
N ALA A 165 -19.27 13.60 -20.40
CA ALA A 165 -19.68 13.83 -19.02
C ALA A 165 -21.18 13.58 -18.82
N CYS A 166 -21.54 12.99 -17.69
CA CYS A 166 -22.93 12.85 -17.26
C CYS A 166 -23.50 14.19 -16.76
N GLY A 167 -24.81 14.37 -16.95
CA GLY A 167 -25.51 15.59 -16.53
C GLY A 167 -25.69 15.68 -15.02
N GLU A 168 -26.16 16.84 -14.56
CA GLU A 168 -26.54 17.06 -13.16
C GLU A 168 -27.58 16.02 -12.70
N GLY A 169 -27.30 15.34 -11.57
CA GLY A 169 -28.13 14.27 -11.02
C GLY A 169 -28.02 12.91 -11.75
N GLU A 170 -27.09 12.79 -12.70
CA GLU A 170 -26.74 11.54 -13.36
C GLU A 170 -25.32 11.11 -12.99
N GLY A 171 -25.03 9.83 -13.17
CA GLY A 171 -23.67 9.30 -13.08
C GLY A 171 -23.50 8.08 -13.97
N CYS A 172 -22.26 7.67 -14.19
CA CYS A 172 -21.92 6.64 -15.16
C CYS A 172 -22.14 5.24 -14.60
N VAL A 173 -22.92 4.42 -15.28
CA VAL A 173 -23.11 3.00 -14.96
C VAL A 173 -23.18 2.25 -16.29
N GLU A 174 -22.40 1.17 -16.45
CA GLU A 174 -22.32 0.40 -17.69
C GLU A 174 -22.14 1.26 -18.96
N SER A 175 -21.31 2.31 -18.89
CA SER A 175 -21.07 3.24 -20.00
C SER A 175 -22.28 4.05 -20.46
N ALA A 176 -23.27 4.22 -19.58
CA ALA A 176 -24.42 5.10 -19.79
C ALA A 176 -24.63 6.02 -18.59
N CYS A 177 -24.99 7.27 -18.86
CA CYS A 177 -25.45 8.18 -17.81
C CYS A 177 -26.85 7.77 -17.36
N VAL A 178 -26.98 7.45 -16.08
CA VAL A 178 -28.22 7.04 -15.43
C VAL A 178 -28.48 7.90 -14.19
N PRO A 179 -29.73 7.98 -13.69
CA PRO A 179 -30.01 8.70 -12.45
C PRO A 179 -29.12 8.21 -11.29
N ALA A 180 -28.47 9.15 -10.61
CA ALA A 180 -27.59 8.90 -9.49
C ALA A 180 -28.06 9.65 -8.24
N LEU A 181 -27.71 9.13 -7.07
CA LEU A 181 -27.75 9.88 -5.82
C LEU A 181 -26.46 10.69 -5.73
N THR A 182 -26.58 11.99 -5.93
CA THR A 182 -25.47 12.95 -5.86
C THR A 182 -25.77 13.98 -4.78
N PHE A 183 -24.74 14.44 -4.07
CA PHE A 183 -24.88 15.38 -2.97
C PHE A 183 -23.89 16.53 -3.10
N ASP A 184 -24.25 17.69 -2.57
CA ASP A 184 -23.33 18.81 -2.43
C ASP A 184 -22.28 18.47 -1.37
N GLU A 185 -21.02 18.86 -1.63
CA GLU A 185 -19.92 18.62 -0.70
C GLU A 185 -20.05 19.51 0.55
N PRO A 186 -20.03 18.94 1.76
CA PRO A 186 -20.03 19.71 3.01
C PRO A 186 -18.73 20.52 3.22
N ASP A 187 -18.81 21.65 3.92
CA ASP A 187 -17.64 22.51 4.20
C ASP A 187 -16.48 21.78 4.91
N PHE A 188 -16.79 20.80 5.78
CA PHE A 188 -15.77 20.02 6.48
C PHE A 188 -15.00 19.05 5.56
N CYS A 189 -15.46 18.85 4.32
CA CYS A 189 -14.77 18.05 3.32
C CYS A 189 -13.69 18.82 2.56
N ALA A 190 -13.45 20.08 2.90
CA ALA A 190 -12.30 20.81 2.36
C ALA A 190 -11.01 19.99 2.53
N GLY A 191 -10.28 19.77 1.42
CA GLY A 191 -9.07 18.94 1.41
C GLY A 191 -9.32 17.43 1.40
N GLY A 192 -10.56 16.95 1.22
CA GLY A 192 -10.89 15.53 1.26
C GLY A 192 -11.42 15.06 2.61
N GLY A 193 -11.52 15.95 3.60
CA GLY A 193 -12.14 15.69 4.90
C GLY A 193 -11.18 15.20 5.98
N PRO A 194 -11.65 15.16 7.25
CA PRO A 194 -10.86 14.72 8.38
C PRO A 194 -10.59 13.20 8.33
N PRO A 195 -9.59 12.72 9.10
CA PRO A 195 -9.43 11.28 9.38
C PRO A 195 -10.72 10.64 9.90
N ILE A 196 -10.99 9.40 9.52
CA ILE A 196 -12.13 8.64 10.03
C ILE A 196 -11.80 8.12 11.43
N ARG A 197 -12.50 8.64 12.44
CA ARG A 197 -12.39 8.21 13.84
C ARG A 197 -13.69 7.58 14.34
N PHE A 198 -13.55 6.60 15.24
CA PHE A 198 -14.63 5.88 15.94
C PHE A 198 -14.64 6.24 17.43
N ASP A 199 -14.67 7.54 17.72
CA ASP A 199 -14.69 8.09 19.07
C ASP A 199 -16.02 7.74 19.74
N GLU A 200 -16.05 6.63 20.51
CA GLU A 200 -16.99 6.35 21.62
C GLU A 200 -17.00 4.87 22.04
N VAL A 201 -16.31 3.98 21.30
CA VAL A 201 -16.15 2.55 21.68
C VAL A 201 -14.73 2.33 22.20
N ASP A 202 -14.50 2.64 23.48
CA ASP A 202 -13.23 2.37 24.20
C ASP A 202 -11.96 2.90 23.52
N GLY A 203 -11.84 4.23 23.41
CA GLY A 203 -10.65 4.90 22.86
C GLY A 203 -10.92 5.59 21.52
N ASP A 204 -10.05 6.50 21.15
CA ASP A 204 -10.04 7.14 19.83
C ASP A 204 -9.47 6.12 18.83
N LEU A 205 -10.36 5.34 18.21
CA LEU A 205 -10.00 4.33 17.22
C LEU A 205 -10.05 4.98 15.82
N CYS A 206 -8.90 5.10 15.16
CA CYS A 206 -8.84 5.61 13.79
C CYS A 206 -8.93 4.48 12.76
N ALA A 207 -9.61 4.72 11.63
CA ALA A 207 -9.72 3.72 10.56
C ALA A 207 -8.38 3.36 9.93
N GLY A 208 -7.45 4.31 9.88
CA GLY A 208 -6.07 4.11 9.42
C GLY A 208 -5.31 3.11 10.30
N ASP A 209 -5.29 3.34 11.60
CA ASP A 209 -4.64 2.46 12.59
C ASP A 209 -5.23 1.05 12.55
N VAL A 210 -6.57 0.95 12.48
CA VAL A 210 -7.27 -0.34 12.32
C VAL A 210 -6.79 -1.08 11.07
N ALA A 211 -6.61 -0.37 9.96
CA ALA A 211 -6.17 -0.97 8.71
C ALA A 211 -4.73 -1.50 8.80
N GLU A 212 -3.81 -0.71 9.37
CA GLU A 212 -2.41 -1.09 9.56
C GLU A 212 -2.27 -2.36 10.39
N GLU A 213 -2.96 -2.42 11.54
CA GLU A 213 -2.88 -3.56 12.44
C GLU A 213 -3.51 -4.82 11.83
N THR A 214 -4.65 -4.65 11.15
CA THR A 214 -5.45 -5.74 10.58
C THR A 214 -4.80 -6.34 9.34
N PHE A 215 -4.26 -5.51 8.44
CA PHE A 215 -3.85 -5.91 7.09
C PHE A 215 -2.33 -6.01 6.89
N ARG A 216 -1.61 -6.57 7.86
CA ARG A 216 -0.16 -6.81 7.77
C ARG A 216 0.25 -7.95 6.82
N TRP A 217 -0.71 -8.74 6.37
CA TRP A 217 -0.46 -9.97 5.60
C TRP A 217 -1.18 -9.93 4.25
N ALA A 218 -0.58 -10.51 3.21
CA ALA A 218 -1.30 -10.78 1.97
C ALA A 218 -2.53 -11.66 2.23
N MET A 219 -2.36 -12.61 3.15
CA MET A 219 -3.41 -13.50 3.59
C MET A 219 -3.21 -13.84 5.06
N CYS A 220 -4.22 -13.58 5.89
CA CYS A 220 -4.26 -13.97 7.30
C CYS A 220 -5.51 -14.80 7.60
N THR A 221 -5.34 -15.91 8.33
CA THR A 221 -6.45 -16.78 8.76
C THR A 221 -6.44 -17.10 10.25
N CYS A 222 -7.60 -16.99 10.90
CA CYS A 222 -7.75 -17.37 12.31
C CYS A 222 -7.81 -18.88 12.56
N SER A 223 -8.12 -19.67 11.53
CA SER A 223 -8.27 -21.12 11.61
C SER A 223 -7.49 -21.84 10.51
N ASP A 224 -7.62 -23.16 10.46
CA ASP A 224 -6.95 -23.99 9.46
C ASP A 224 -7.24 -23.53 8.02
N SER A 225 -6.20 -23.30 7.26
CA SER A 225 -6.25 -23.05 5.82
C SER A 225 -6.06 -24.34 5.03
N ARG A 226 -7.03 -24.66 4.16
CA ARG A 226 -7.01 -25.86 3.31
C ARG A 226 -7.19 -25.49 1.85
N PHE A 227 -6.14 -25.65 1.06
CA PHE A 227 -6.16 -25.29 -0.36
C PHE A 227 -6.18 -26.53 -1.24
N THR A 228 -7.08 -26.50 -2.22
CA THR A 228 -7.16 -27.52 -3.26
C THR A 228 -6.69 -27.04 -4.63
N ALA A 229 -6.29 -25.77 -4.72
CA ALA A 229 -5.74 -25.12 -5.89
C ALA A 229 -4.56 -24.20 -5.52
N GLY A 230 -3.86 -23.68 -6.53
CA GLY A 230 -2.60 -22.96 -6.33
C GLY A 230 -2.78 -21.60 -5.67
N LEU A 231 -1.83 -21.23 -4.81
CA LEU A 231 -1.74 -19.91 -4.21
C LEU A 231 -0.39 -19.30 -4.59
N THR A 232 -0.43 -18.13 -5.21
CA THR A 232 0.75 -17.28 -5.42
C THR A 232 0.58 -15.99 -4.62
N THR A 233 1.64 -15.52 -3.98
CA THR A 233 1.67 -14.18 -3.40
C THR A 233 2.92 -13.43 -3.81
N ASP A 234 2.79 -12.12 -3.99
CA ASP A 234 3.89 -11.17 -4.05
C ASP A 234 3.44 -9.83 -3.42
N ALA A 235 4.28 -8.81 -3.48
CA ALA A 235 3.92 -7.48 -2.98
C ALA A 235 4.46 -6.34 -3.86
N PHE A 236 3.75 -5.22 -3.83
CA PHE A 236 4.17 -3.95 -4.42
C PHE A 236 3.82 -2.81 -3.47
N ASP A 237 4.25 -1.59 -3.78
CA ASP A 237 3.82 -0.39 -3.05
C ASP A 237 3.15 0.54 -4.06
N SER A 238 1.84 0.76 -3.91
CA SER A 238 1.07 1.54 -4.87
C SER A 238 1.37 3.05 -4.83
N ARG A 239 2.15 3.54 -3.86
CA ARG A 239 2.71 4.91 -3.85
C ARG A 239 3.89 5.04 -4.79
N GLU A 240 4.69 3.98 -4.86
CA GLU A 240 5.87 3.90 -5.71
C GLU A 240 5.52 3.53 -7.15
N GLY A 241 4.37 2.87 -7.35
CA GLY A 241 3.45 2.95 -8.48
C GLY A 241 2.78 1.62 -8.91
N PRO A 242 2.44 1.33 -10.19
CA PRO A 242 1.58 0.21 -10.50
C PRO A 242 2.31 -1.11 -10.28
N TYR A 243 1.50 -2.14 -10.03
CA TYR A 243 1.99 -3.49 -9.81
C TYR A 243 2.82 -4.00 -10.99
N LEU A 244 3.98 -4.57 -10.65
CA LEU A 244 4.84 -5.33 -11.55
C LEU A 244 5.03 -6.75 -11.00
N PRO A 245 4.76 -7.80 -11.79
CA PRO A 245 4.76 -9.17 -11.29
C PRO A 245 6.09 -9.69 -10.72
N GLY A 246 5.99 -10.48 -9.65
CA GLY A 246 7.08 -11.30 -9.14
C GLY A 246 8.05 -10.59 -8.19
N SER A 247 7.64 -9.45 -7.64
CA SER A 247 8.35 -8.75 -6.57
C SER A 247 8.40 -9.61 -5.29
N LEU A 248 9.36 -9.36 -4.40
CA LEU A 248 9.40 -10.01 -3.09
C LEU A 248 8.28 -9.49 -2.18
N GLY A 249 7.85 -10.27 -1.19
CA GLY A 249 6.84 -9.92 -0.19
C GLY A 249 5.51 -10.65 -0.34
N GLY A 250 4.47 -10.16 0.34
CA GLY A 250 3.17 -10.83 0.37
C GLY A 250 3.20 -12.05 1.29
N SER A 251 3.61 -11.83 2.54
CA SER A 251 3.67 -12.87 3.57
C SER A 251 2.29 -13.42 3.90
N VAL A 252 2.26 -14.69 4.33
CA VAL A 252 1.04 -15.42 4.69
C VAL A 252 1.08 -15.84 6.16
N GLY A 253 0.00 -15.54 6.88
CA GLY A 253 -0.20 -15.91 8.28
C GLY A 253 -1.38 -16.88 8.46
N SER A 254 -1.23 -17.86 9.35
CA SER A 254 -2.34 -18.65 9.85
C SER A 254 -2.15 -18.99 11.32
N ASN A 255 -3.17 -18.76 12.16
CA ASN A 255 -3.15 -19.23 13.55
C ASN A 255 -3.32 -20.76 13.64
N GLY A 256 -3.83 -21.38 12.56
CA GLY A 256 -4.06 -22.81 12.43
C GLY A 256 -3.11 -23.50 11.44
N ASP A 257 -3.50 -24.68 10.97
CA ASP A 257 -2.71 -25.42 9.99
C ASP A 257 -2.75 -24.76 8.60
N PHE A 258 -1.64 -24.86 7.85
CA PHE A 258 -1.60 -24.51 6.43
C PHE A 258 -1.32 -25.76 5.60
N ASN A 259 -2.40 -26.31 5.03
CA ASN A 259 -2.38 -27.54 4.26
C ASN A 259 -2.77 -27.30 2.79
N THR A 260 -1.99 -27.84 1.86
CA THR A 260 -2.29 -27.76 0.42
C THR A 260 -2.01 -29.08 -0.28
N ASN A 261 -2.76 -29.35 -1.35
CA ASN A 261 -2.46 -30.39 -2.34
C ASN A 261 -2.14 -29.83 -3.74
N SER A 262 -2.03 -28.51 -3.86
CA SER A 262 -1.61 -27.77 -5.06
C SER A 262 -0.38 -26.91 -4.77
N PHE A 263 0.26 -26.38 -5.82
CA PHE A 263 1.48 -25.58 -5.68
C PHE A 263 1.23 -24.35 -4.80
N VAL A 264 2.26 -23.95 -4.07
CA VAL A 264 2.27 -22.71 -3.30
C VAL A 264 3.54 -21.95 -3.66
N ASP A 265 3.40 -20.72 -4.11
CA ASP A 265 4.50 -19.82 -4.45
C ASP A 265 4.38 -18.51 -3.66
N ILE A 266 4.97 -18.48 -2.47
CA ILE A 266 4.89 -17.32 -1.55
C ILE A 266 6.09 -16.40 -1.79
N GLY A 267 5.81 -15.16 -2.15
CA GLY A 267 6.81 -14.10 -2.36
C GLY A 267 7.48 -13.62 -1.09
N GLY A 268 6.87 -13.86 0.07
CA GLY A 268 7.31 -13.46 1.40
C GLY A 268 7.45 -14.65 2.36
N SER A 269 7.18 -14.40 3.64
CA SER A 269 7.33 -15.38 4.71
C SER A 269 6.02 -16.14 4.97
N VAL A 270 6.13 -17.34 5.54
CA VAL A 270 4.98 -18.12 6.04
C VAL A 270 5.09 -18.25 7.55
N TRP A 271 4.03 -17.84 8.26
CA TRP A 271 3.94 -17.93 9.71
C TRP A 271 2.73 -18.74 10.14
N LEU A 272 2.98 -19.81 10.88
CA LEU A 272 1.95 -20.67 11.44
C LEU A 272 2.03 -20.61 12.96
N GLY A 273 0.91 -20.27 13.60
CA GLY A 273 0.80 -20.01 15.03
C GLY A 273 1.23 -21.20 15.92
N PRO A 274 1.13 -21.09 17.25
CA PRO A 274 1.66 -22.07 18.21
C PRO A 274 1.16 -23.51 18.00
N ASN A 275 0.01 -23.67 17.33
CA ASN A 275 -0.59 -24.96 17.01
C ASN A 275 -0.60 -25.28 15.51
N GLY A 276 -0.20 -24.34 14.65
CA GLY A 276 -0.30 -24.46 13.19
C GLY A 276 0.80 -25.31 12.57
N SER A 277 0.41 -26.33 11.82
CA SER A 277 1.30 -27.26 11.10
C SER A 277 1.36 -26.94 9.62
N MET A 278 2.49 -27.23 8.99
CA MET A 278 2.64 -27.12 7.53
C MET A 278 2.50 -28.50 6.87
N GLY A 279 1.62 -28.61 5.87
CA GLY A 279 1.39 -29.83 5.10
C GLY A 279 1.29 -29.58 3.60
N PHE A 280 2.43 -29.58 2.90
CA PHE A 280 2.49 -29.30 1.47
C PHE A 280 2.60 -30.59 0.64
N ASN A 281 1.53 -30.95 -0.07
CA ASN A 281 1.40 -32.25 -0.73
C ASN A 281 1.47 -32.18 -2.27
N ALA A 282 1.82 -31.02 -2.82
CA ALA A 282 1.86 -30.76 -4.26
C ALA A 282 3.28 -30.66 -4.81
N ALA A 283 3.41 -30.73 -6.14
CA ALA A 283 4.71 -30.59 -6.80
C ALA A 283 5.18 -29.12 -6.83
N GLN A 284 6.40 -28.90 -6.34
CA GLN A 284 7.15 -27.63 -6.35
C GLN A 284 6.45 -26.50 -5.57
N ASN A 285 6.95 -26.24 -4.36
CA ASN A 285 6.51 -25.13 -3.53
C ASN A 285 7.70 -24.22 -3.24
N THR A 286 7.45 -22.92 -3.17
CA THR A 286 8.49 -21.91 -2.90
C THR A 286 8.00 -20.98 -1.81
N ILE A 287 8.87 -20.69 -0.86
CA ILE A 287 8.74 -19.63 0.13
C ILE A 287 9.99 -18.77 -0.02
N ARG A 288 9.83 -17.56 -0.57
CA ARG A 288 10.98 -16.66 -0.82
C ARG A 288 11.45 -15.95 0.45
N GLY A 289 10.60 -15.86 1.47
CA GLY A 289 10.96 -15.37 2.81
C GLY A 289 11.21 -16.50 3.80
N GLU A 290 10.99 -16.20 5.08
CA GLU A 290 11.22 -17.11 6.20
C GLU A 290 10.07 -18.12 6.36
N LEU A 291 10.37 -19.25 7.01
CA LEU A 291 9.36 -20.24 7.40
C LEU A 291 9.29 -20.36 8.93
N HIS A 292 8.16 -20.00 9.51
CA HIS A 292 7.88 -20.12 10.95
C HIS A 292 6.75 -21.13 11.18
N VAL A 293 7.03 -22.20 11.93
CA VAL A 293 6.04 -23.25 12.24
C VAL A 293 6.02 -23.52 13.75
N GLY A 294 4.97 -23.03 14.42
CA GLY A 294 4.74 -23.24 15.86
C GLY A 294 4.16 -24.62 16.20
N GLY A 295 3.43 -25.23 15.27
CA GLY A 295 2.77 -26.52 15.44
C GLY A 295 3.70 -27.73 15.51
N PRO A 296 3.12 -28.94 15.58
CA PRO A 296 3.87 -30.18 15.74
C PRO A 296 4.78 -30.55 14.58
N ASP A 297 4.38 -30.25 13.34
CA ASP A 297 5.02 -30.80 12.16
C ASP A 297 5.07 -29.79 11.00
N ALA A 298 6.24 -29.68 10.39
CA ALA A 298 6.48 -29.00 9.12
C ALA A 298 6.84 -30.05 8.06
N THR A 299 5.89 -30.40 7.20
CA THR A 299 6.05 -31.53 6.27
C THR A 299 5.75 -31.16 4.82
N SER A 300 6.55 -31.74 3.91
CA SER A 300 6.30 -31.62 2.48
C SER A 300 6.59 -32.92 1.74
N SER A 301 5.66 -33.36 0.89
CA SER A 301 5.83 -34.58 0.07
C SER A 301 6.53 -34.32 -1.26
N ALA A 302 6.70 -33.07 -1.67
CA ALA A 302 7.49 -32.68 -2.83
C ALA A 302 8.50 -31.59 -2.46
N LEU A 303 9.32 -31.17 -3.41
CA LEU A 303 10.32 -30.13 -3.16
C LEU A 303 9.63 -28.83 -2.72
N THR A 304 9.90 -28.40 -1.49
CA THR A 304 9.63 -27.07 -0.97
C THR A 304 10.96 -26.35 -0.75
N THR A 305 11.15 -25.18 -1.35
CA THR A 305 12.32 -24.33 -1.12
C THR A 305 11.94 -23.18 -0.19
N VAL A 306 12.79 -22.91 0.81
CA VAL A 306 12.74 -21.75 1.71
C VAL A 306 14.03 -20.98 1.46
N ASN A 307 13.93 -19.77 0.91
CA ASN A 307 15.12 -19.01 0.50
C ASN A 307 15.83 -18.31 1.69
N GLU A 308 15.13 -18.19 2.82
CA GLU A 308 15.61 -17.54 4.05
C GLU A 308 15.76 -18.53 5.21
N ASP A 309 15.69 -18.04 6.45
CA ASP A 309 15.76 -18.84 7.66
C ASP A 309 14.44 -19.61 7.90
N ALA A 310 14.55 -20.74 8.60
CA ALA A 310 13.40 -21.53 9.05
C ALA A 310 13.43 -21.74 10.57
N PHE A 311 12.31 -21.49 11.23
CA PHE A 311 12.10 -21.58 12.67
C PHE A 311 11.02 -22.63 12.95
N ILE A 312 11.45 -23.80 13.44
CA ILE A 312 10.57 -24.96 13.62
C ILE A 312 10.47 -25.32 15.10
N ALA A 313 9.26 -25.23 15.67
CA ALA A 313 9.05 -25.50 17.09
C ALA A 313 9.20 -26.97 17.48
N ARG A 314 8.93 -27.92 16.58
CA ARG A 314 8.96 -29.35 16.89
C ARG A 314 9.66 -30.20 15.84
N SER A 315 8.97 -30.59 14.78
CA SER A 315 9.51 -31.53 13.79
C SER A 315 9.44 -30.95 12.38
N ILE A 316 10.46 -31.23 11.58
CA ILE A 316 10.49 -30.92 10.14
C ILE A 316 10.82 -32.19 9.37
N GLY A 317 10.17 -32.45 8.23
CA GLY A 317 10.42 -33.67 7.46
C GLY A 317 9.91 -33.63 6.03
N GLY A 318 10.37 -34.61 5.24
CA GLY A 318 10.04 -34.67 3.81
C GLY A 318 11.05 -33.89 2.97
N SER A 319 10.63 -33.37 1.82
CA SER A 319 11.52 -32.79 0.82
C SER A 319 11.59 -31.25 0.95
N ILE A 320 12.25 -30.77 2.00
CA ILE A 320 12.36 -29.32 2.29
C ILE A 320 13.82 -28.88 2.18
N ALA A 321 14.09 -27.86 1.36
CA ALA A 321 15.41 -27.24 1.23
C ALA A 321 15.36 -25.82 1.80
N ILE A 322 16.20 -25.56 2.80
CA ILE A 322 16.35 -24.25 3.44
C ILE A 322 17.70 -23.67 3.01
N ASP A 323 17.69 -22.52 2.37
CA ASP A 323 18.89 -21.91 1.80
C ASP A 323 19.76 -21.23 2.87
N LYS A 324 19.21 -20.91 4.03
CA LYS A 324 19.98 -20.32 5.14
C LYS A 324 19.95 -21.21 6.37
N ARG A 325 19.52 -20.70 7.53
CA ARG A 325 19.59 -21.39 8.82
C ARG A 325 18.30 -22.14 9.13
N LEU A 326 18.44 -23.35 9.67
CA LEU A 326 17.38 -24.03 10.39
C LEU A 326 17.56 -23.83 11.90
N THR A 327 16.59 -23.20 12.56
CA THR A 327 16.49 -23.12 14.03
C THR A 327 15.44 -24.09 14.52
N ILE A 328 15.84 -25.02 15.41
CA ILE A 328 14.95 -26.07 15.91
C ILE A 328 15.37 -26.50 17.33
N PRO A 329 14.45 -26.80 18.27
CA PRO A 329 14.81 -27.20 19.63
C PRO A 329 15.70 -28.44 19.71
N GLN A 330 16.36 -28.64 20.86
CA GLN A 330 17.19 -29.84 21.07
C GLN A 330 16.39 -31.15 20.95
N SER A 331 15.12 -31.14 21.36
CA SER A 331 14.18 -32.26 21.22
C SER A 331 13.58 -32.40 19.83
N GLY A 332 13.76 -31.40 18.96
CA GLY A 332 13.13 -31.37 17.64
C GLY A 332 13.73 -32.38 16.68
N ILE A 333 12.88 -32.91 15.81
CA ILE A 333 13.19 -34.00 14.89
C ILE A 333 13.39 -33.43 13.49
N ILE A 334 14.54 -33.74 12.88
CA ILE A 334 14.81 -33.45 11.47
C ILE A 334 14.69 -34.77 10.70
N GLY A 335 13.62 -34.88 9.91
CA GLY A 335 13.33 -36.01 9.05
C GLY A 335 14.25 -36.07 7.83
N GLY A 336 14.28 -37.24 7.17
CA GLY A 336 15.06 -37.42 5.95
C GLY A 336 14.51 -36.58 4.79
N GLY A 337 15.41 -36.03 3.97
CA GLY A 337 15.08 -35.18 2.82
C GLY A 337 15.14 -33.68 3.11
N VAL A 338 15.34 -33.28 4.36
CA VAL A 338 15.56 -31.88 4.75
C VAL A 338 17.02 -31.49 4.55
N SER A 339 17.28 -30.37 3.87
CA SER A 339 18.61 -29.76 3.73
C SER A 339 18.62 -28.31 4.25
N TYR A 340 19.72 -27.88 4.83
CA TYR A 340 19.94 -26.54 5.38
C TYR A 340 21.44 -26.18 5.32
N ASN A 341 21.77 -24.89 5.29
CA ASN A 341 23.16 -24.41 5.27
C ASN A 341 23.75 -24.22 6.67
N ASP A 342 22.94 -23.80 7.64
CA ASP A 342 23.33 -23.69 9.05
C ASP A 342 22.27 -24.35 9.95
N LEU A 343 22.68 -24.84 11.12
CA LEU A 343 21.78 -25.45 12.11
C LEU A 343 22.02 -24.85 13.49
N VAL A 344 20.98 -24.21 14.01
CA VAL A 344 20.93 -23.73 15.39
C VAL A 344 19.97 -24.56 16.20
N ARG A 345 20.44 -25.07 17.34
CA ARG A 345 19.59 -25.78 18.30
C ARG A 345 19.18 -24.89 19.46
N ALA A 346 18.06 -24.19 19.29
CA ALA A 346 17.50 -23.26 20.26
C ALA A 346 15.98 -23.43 20.37
N PRO A 347 15.36 -23.03 21.51
CA PRO A 347 13.91 -22.93 21.61
C PRO A 347 13.35 -22.05 20.48
N VAL A 348 12.22 -22.46 19.92
CA VAL A 348 11.47 -21.68 18.93
C VAL A 348 10.05 -21.53 19.46
N SER A 349 9.55 -20.30 19.46
CA SER A 349 8.16 -19.96 19.76
C SER A 349 7.66 -19.07 18.63
N VAL A 350 6.50 -19.40 18.08
CA VAL A 350 5.85 -18.60 17.03
C VAL A 350 4.53 -18.12 17.62
N PRO A 351 4.31 -16.80 17.79
CA PRO A 351 3.03 -16.26 18.27
C PRO A 351 1.94 -16.48 17.22
N ASP A 352 0.69 -16.23 17.60
CA ASP A 352 -0.41 -16.20 16.62
C ASP A 352 -0.17 -15.03 15.64
N PRO A 353 -0.06 -15.28 14.31
CA PRO A 353 0.23 -14.23 13.34
C PRO A 353 -0.96 -13.30 13.05
N CYS A 354 -2.19 -13.77 13.25
CA CYS A 354 -3.42 -13.04 12.94
C CYS A 354 -4.12 -12.60 14.23
N GLY A 355 -4.49 -11.32 14.31
CA GLY A 355 -5.22 -10.70 15.43
C GLY A 355 -6.64 -11.24 15.55
N CYS A 356 -6.77 -12.40 16.17
CA CYS A 356 -8.02 -13.17 16.23
C CYS A 356 -8.53 -13.32 17.66
N ALA A 357 -7.86 -12.75 18.67
CA ALA A 357 -8.43 -12.63 20.00
C ALA A 357 -9.63 -11.66 19.99
N GLU A 358 -10.50 -11.72 21.00
CA GLU A 358 -11.73 -10.91 21.03
C GLU A 358 -11.45 -9.41 21.06
N ASP A 359 -10.34 -9.02 21.71
CA ASP A 359 -9.81 -7.68 21.88
C ASP A 359 -8.93 -7.19 20.72
N GLU A 360 -8.52 -8.07 19.81
CA GLU A 360 -7.72 -7.72 18.62
C GLU A 360 -8.57 -7.59 17.35
N ARG A 361 -9.85 -8.00 17.41
CA ARG A 361 -10.74 -8.01 16.24
C ARG A 361 -11.36 -6.64 16.01
N VAL A 362 -11.53 -6.30 14.74
CA VAL A 362 -12.38 -5.17 14.35
C VAL A 362 -13.84 -5.45 14.75
N PRO A 363 -14.47 -4.62 15.60
CA PRO A 363 -15.82 -4.87 16.10
C PRO A 363 -16.89 -4.39 15.11
N VAL A 364 -16.91 -4.98 13.90
CA VAL A 364 -17.74 -4.54 12.76
C VAL A 364 -19.21 -4.37 13.13
N GLU A 365 -19.82 -5.36 13.79
CA GLU A 365 -21.23 -5.29 14.19
C GLU A 365 -21.51 -4.11 15.14
N ALA A 366 -20.58 -3.83 16.07
CA ALA A 366 -20.73 -2.74 17.02
C ALA A 366 -20.57 -1.37 16.33
N LEU A 367 -19.59 -1.24 15.43
CA LEU A 367 -19.37 -0.03 14.63
C LEU A 367 -20.60 0.27 13.77
N VAL A 368 -21.11 -0.73 13.03
CA VAL A 368 -22.31 -0.56 12.19
C VAL A 368 -23.53 -0.19 13.04
N ALA A 369 -23.73 -0.86 14.18
CA ALA A 369 -24.85 -0.56 15.08
C ALA A 369 -24.78 0.87 15.64
N GLN A 370 -23.61 1.34 16.05
CA GLN A 370 -23.42 2.72 16.52
C GLN A 370 -23.71 3.73 15.40
N ARG A 371 -23.17 3.47 14.21
CA ARG A 371 -23.30 4.35 13.04
C ARG A 371 -24.69 4.38 12.44
N SER A 372 -25.59 3.48 12.84
CA SER A 372 -27.03 3.66 12.57
C SER A 372 -27.63 4.92 13.21
N THR A 373 -26.98 5.48 14.23
CA THR A 373 -27.43 6.67 14.96
C THR A 373 -26.47 7.86 14.90
N PHE A 374 -25.16 7.62 14.79
CA PHE A 374 -24.12 8.65 14.76
C PHE A 374 -23.41 8.67 13.41
N ASN A 375 -24.03 9.34 12.44
CA ASN A 375 -23.54 9.43 11.06
C ASN A 375 -23.85 10.82 10.47
N ASP A 376 -23.28 11.09 9.30
CA ASP A 376 -23.39 12.35 8.58
C ASP A 376 -24.52 12.35 7.54
N ASN A 377 -25.43 11.35 7.55
CA ASN A 377 -26.50 11.25 6.56
C ASN A 377 -27.36 12.52 6.53
N ASP A 378 -27.69 13.10 7.68
CA ASP A 378 -28.51 14.30 7.79
C ASP A 378 -27.82 15.55 7.19
N VAL A 379 -26.48 15.57 7.14
CA VAL A 379 -25.71 16.67 6.54
C VAL A 379 -25.98 16.75 5.04
N ILE A 380 -25.95 15.61 4.36
CA ILE A 380 -26.13 15.52 2.90
C ILE A 380 -27.57 15.15 2.50
N GLY A 381 -28.42 14.78 3.46
CA GLY A 381 -29.79 14.34 3.23
C GLY A 381 -29.93 12.89 2.72
N LEU A 382 -28.92 12.04 2.92
CA LEU A 382 -28.95 10.62 2.54
C LEU A 382 -29.95 9.87 3.42
N GLN A 383 -30.93 9.19 2.80
CA GLN A 383 -31.85 8.35 3.56
C GLN A 383 -31.24 6.96 3.80
N PRO A 384 -31.31 6.37 5.01
CA PRO A 384 -30.75 5.04 5.28
C PRO A 384 -31.27 3.94 4.33
N ASN A 385 -32.50 4.07 3.85
CA ASN A 385 -33.12 3.10 2.93
C ASN A 385 -33.02 3.51 1.44
N ALA A 386 -32.15 4.46 1.07
CA ALA A 386 -32.09 5.03 -0.27
C ALA A 386 -31.81 4.01 -1.39
N LEU A 387 -31.17 2.88 -1.07
CA LEU A 387 -30.84 1.79 -1.99
C LEU A 387 -31.70 0.53 -1.82
N MET A 388 -32.77 0.59 -1.01
CA MET A 388 -33.67 -0.54 -0.78
C MET A 388 -34.85 -0.51 -1.77
N GLY A 389 -34.77 -1.30 -2.85
CA GLY A 389 -35.78 -1.30 -3.91
C GLY A 389 -35.80 0.00 -4.73
N SER A 390 -34.62 0.60 -4.86
CA SER A 390 -34.39 1.90 -5.49
C SER A 390 -34.40 1.81 -7.02
N ASN A 391 -34.58 2.96 -7.68
CA ASN A 391 -34.30 3.12 -9.11
C ASN A 391 -32.92 3.77 -9.37
N TYR A 392 -32.20 4.13 -8.32
CA TYR A 392 -30.84 4.65 -8.41
C TYR A 392 -29.87 3.46 -8.51
N ASN A 393 -29.03 3.51 -9.53
CA ASN A 393 -27.98 2.53 -9.78
C ASN A 393 -26.60 3.09 -9.44
N ARG A 394 -26.55 4.30 -8.87
CA ARG A 394 -25.31 4.96 -8.47
C ARG A 394 -25.49 5.83 -7.24
N LEU A 395 -24.50 5.78 -6.35
CA LEU A 395 -24.38 6.58 -5.14
C LEU A 395 -23.00 7.25 -5.12
N GLU A 396 -22.97 8.57 -5.20
CA GLU A 396 -21.77 9.38 -4.95
C GLU A 396 -21.74 9.77 -3.48
N LEU A 397 -20.62 9.55 -2.81
CA LEU A 397 -20.41 9.94 -1.42
C LEU A 397 -19.25 10.95 -1.37
N PRO A 398 -19.48 12.17 -0.83
CA PRO A 398 -18.37 13.04 -0.45
C PRO A 398 -17.65 12.45 0.79
N CYS A 399 -16.70 13.18 1.35
CA CYS A 399 -16.09 12.77 2.62
C CYS A 399 -17.15 12.63 3.73
N GLY A 400 -16.88 11.83 4.76
CA GLY A 400 -17.75 11.67 5.94
C GLY A 400 -18.14 10.23 6.24
N GLN A 401 -18.97 10.04 7.26
CA GLN A 401 -19.37 8.73 7.77
C GLN A 401 -20.87 8.49 7.51
N TYR A 402 -21.21 7.55 6.64
CA TYR A 402 -22.58 7.35 6.14
C TYR A 402 -23.14 5.98 6.50
N TYR A 403 -24.47 5.91 6.68
CA TYR A 403 -25.14 4.67 7.04
C TYR A 403 -26.28 4.30 6.07
N LEU A 404 -26.38 3.01 5.73
CA LEU A 404 -27.48 2.42 4.98
C LEU A 404 -28.07 1.22 5.74
N ASP A 405 -29.40 1.06 5.68
CA ASP A 405 -30.09 -0.10 6.26
C ASP A 405 -29.75 -1.42 5.55
N GLY A 406 -29.29 -1.33 4.29
CA GLY A 406 -29.04 -2.45 3.40
C GLY A 406 -29.05 -1.99 1.93
N ILE A 407 -28.74 -2.90 1.01
CA ILE A 407 -28.75 -2.63 -0.43
C ILE A 407 -29.60 -3.69 -1.12
N SER A 408 -30.53 -3.26 -1.98
CA SER A 408 -31.33 -4.17 -2.81
C SER A 408 -31.59 -3.54 -4.17
N VAL A 409 -30.67 -3.80 -5.11
CA VAL A 409 -30.68 -3.24 -6.47
C VAL A 409 -30.62 -4.38 -7.49
N GLY A 410 -31.53 -4.38 -8.46
CA GLY A 410 -31.65 -5.51 -9.41
C GLY A 410 -30.59 -5.53 -10.52
N GLY A 411 -29.85 -4.44 -10.73
CA GLY A 411 -28.86 -4.26 -11.80
C GLY A 411 -27.45 -4.00 -11.28
N GLU A 412 -26.62 -3.35 -12.09
CA GLU A 412 -25.36 -2.80 -11.62
C GLU A 412 -25.61 -1.64 -10.64
N LEU A 413 -24.92 -1.67 -9.50
CA LEU A 413 -24.85 -0.58 -8.54
C LEU A 413 -23.41 -0.09 -8.47
N VAL A 414 -23.20 1.21 -8.65
CA VAL A 414 -21.92 1.87 -8.42
C VAL A 414 -21.98 2.72 -7.14
N ILE A 415 -21.08 2.48 -6.20
CA ILE A 415 -20.83 3.35 -5.05
C ILE A 415 -19.44 3.96 -5.25
N HIS A 416 -19.37 5.28 -5.26
CA HIS A 416 -18.13 6.01 -5.52
C HIS A 416 -17.91 7.07 -4.45
N ALA A 417 -16.70 7.09 -3.86
CA ALA A 417 -16.31 8.06 -2.83
C ALA A 417 -15.27 9.05 -3.38
N THR A 418 -15.42 10.33 -3.07
CA THR A 418 -14.51 11.42 -3.53
C THR A 418 -13.67 12.05 -2.42
N GLY A 419 -13.77 11.57 -1.19
CA GLY A 419 -12.95 12.01 -0.06
C GLY A 419 -12.72 10.87 0.93
N ARG A 420 -12.29 11.17 2.16
CA ARG A 420 -12.21 10.20 3.24
C ARG A 420 -13.62 9.84 3.68
N THR A 421 -14.04 8.63 3.36
CA THR A 421 -15.41 8.19 3.50
C THR A 421 -15.47 6.85 4.23
N ALA A 422 -16.37 6.73 5.21
CA ALA A 422 -16.74 5.45 5.80
C ALA A 422 -18.21 5.16 5.53
N LEU A 423 -18.51 3.99 4.98
CA LEU A 423 -19.86 3.53 4.69
C LEU A 423 -20.21 2.33 5.56
N PHE A 424 -21.27 2.46 6.35
CA PHE A 424 -21.80 1.42 7.23
C PHE A 424 -23.09 0.86 6.67
N ILE A 425 -23.21 -0.46 6.57
CA ILE A 425 -24.37 -1.15 6.02
C ILE A 425 -24.90 -2.13 7.05
N GLY A 426 -26.09 -1.87 7.59
CA GLY A 426 -26.70 -2.66 8.66
C GLY A 426 -27.40 -3.96 8.21
N GLY A 427 -27.24 -4.36 6.96
CA GLY A 427 -27.93 -5.51 6.40
C GLY A 427 -27.26 -6.06 5.14
N ASP A 428 -27.98 -6.96 4.46
CA ASP A 428 -27.47 -7.61 3.27
C ASP A 428 -27.26 -6.63 2.10
N VAL A 429 -26.28 -6.96 1.26
CA VAL A 429 -25.98 -6.26 0.01
C VAL A 429 -26.38 -7.14 -1.17
N ASP A 430 -27.57 -6.90 -1.71
CA ASP A 430 -28.10 -7.60 -2.88
C ASP A 430 -27.98 -6.72 -4.13
N ALA A 431 -27.14 -7.13 -5.08
CA ALA A 431 -26.94 -6.42 -6.35
C ALA A 431 -26.85 -7.39 -7.54
N GLY A 432 -27.18 -6.92 -8.75
CA GLY A 432 -26.83 -7.64 -9.97
C GLY A 432 -25.31 -7.68 -10.13
N ARG A 433 -24.71 -6.50 -10.35
CA ARG A 433 -23.26 -6.27 -10.27
C ARG A 433 -23.00 -5.19 -9.23
N LEU A 434 -21.97 -5.35 -8.41
CA LEU A 434 -21.63 -4.38 -7.36
C LEU A 434 -20.27 -3.76 -7.67
N VAL A 435 -20.23 -2.45 -7.86
CA VAL A 435 -18.99 -1.69 -8.00
C VAL A 435 -18.88 -0.76 -6.80
N ILE A 436 -17.80 -0.85 -6.04
CA ILE A 436 -17.51 0.06 -4.93
C ILE A 436 -16.08 0.55 -5.10
N LYS A 437 -15.87 1.86 -5.28
CA LYS A 437 -14.55 2.43 -5.53
C LYS A 437 -14.36 3.77 -4.81
N ALA A 438 -13.12 4.12 -4.52
CA ALA A 438 -12.72 5.48 -4.18
C ALA A 438 -12.06 6.15 -5.39
N ALA A 439 -12.16 7.47 -5.47
CA ALA A 439 -11.30 8.28 -6.33
C ALA A 439 -9.81 8.07 -5.97
N PRO A 440 -8.86 8.35 -6.87
CA PRO A 440 -7.43 8.10 -6.64
C PRO A 440 -6.82 8.83 -5.43
N ASP A 441 -7.46 9.93 -5.01
CA ASP A 441 -7.10 10.78 -3.87
C ASP A 441 -8.09 10.67 -2.69
N ALA A 442 -9.02 9.72 -2.77
CA ALA A 442 -10.01 9.42 -1.74
C ALA A 442 -9.68 8.11 -1.03
N GLU A 443 -10.32 7.89 0.12
CA GLU A 443 -10.18 6.70 0.94
C GLU A 443 -11.57 6.22 1.35
N LEU A 444 -11.82 4.91 1.24
CA LEU A 444 -13.13 4.33 1.46
C LEU A 444 -13.05 3.10 2.36
N ASP A 445 -13.61 3.23 3.56
CA ASP A 445 -13.93 2.10 4.42
C ASP A 445 -15.37 1.67 4.26
N VAL A 446 -15.60 0.37 4.11
CA VAL A 446 -16.95 -0.18 4.03
C VAL A 446 -17.14 -1.24 5.09
N PHE A 447 -18.03 -0.98 6.04
CA PHE A 447 -18.39 -1.89 7.12
C PHE A 447 -19.77 -2.50 6.83
N ILE A 448 -19.87 -3.82 6.79
CA ILE A 448 -21.07 -4.54 6.40
C ILE A 448 -21.44 -5.53 7.49
N ASP A 449 -22.57 -5.27 8.15
CA ASP A 449 -23.23 -6.20 9.07
C ASP A 449 -24.27 -7.07 8.33
N GLY A 450 -23.78 -7.89 7.41
CA GLY A 450 -24.63 -8.67 6.51
C GLY A 450 -23.86 -9.47 5.46
N ALA A 451 -24.58 -10.19 4.62
CA ALA A 451 -24.01 -10.95 3.51
C ALA A 451 -23.96 -10.11 2.22
N ILE A 452 -22.95 -10.36 1.38
CA ILE A 452 -22.88 -9.80 0.03
C ILE A 452 -23.36 -10.85 -0.98
N ASN A 453 -24.44 -10.53 -1.69
CA ASN A 453 -25.04 -11.33 -2.74
C ASN A 453 -25.03 -10.55 -4.07
N ALA A 454 -23.91 -10.63 -4.79
CA ALA A 454 -23.76 -10.05 -6.12
C ALA A 454 -23.32 -11.10 -7.14
N SER A 455 -23.76 -10.97 -8.41
CA SER A 455 -23.37 -11.90 -9.48
C SER A 455 -22.02 -11.55 -10.12
N GLY A 456 -21.57 -10.31 -9.99
CA GLY A 456 -20.21 -9.84 -10.31
C GLY A 456 -19.85 -8.67 -9.40
N MET A 457 -18.57 -8.46 -9.15
CA MET A 457 -18.12 -7.39 -8.24
C MET A 457 -16.87 -6.68 -8.76
N GLU A 458 -16.74 -5.42 -8.43
CA GLU A 458 -15.51 -4.66 -8.59
C GLU A 458 -15.31 -3.83 -7.33
N LEU A 459 -14.38 -4.28 -6.50
CA LEU A 459 -14.18 -3.79 -5.15
C LEU A 459 -12.84 -3.07 -5.09
N GLY A 460 -12.87 -1.75 -5.06
CA GLY A 460 -11.73 -0.86 -5.07
C GLY A 460 -11.04 -0.77 -6.43
N SER A 461 -9.73 -0.52 -6.41
CA SER A 461 -8.90 -0.32 -7.59
C SER A 461 -7.57 -1.04 -7.47
N ALA A 462 -7.19 -1.79 -8.50
CA ALA A 462 -5.90 -2.46 -8.55
C ALA A 462 -4.70 -1.49 -8.64
N ASN A 463 -4.97 -0.22 -8.99
CA ASN A 463 -3.96 0.84 -9.04
C ASN A 463 -3.68 1.47 -7.66
N TYR A 464 -4.65 1.42 -6.76
CA TYR A 464 -4.55 2.00 -5.41
C TYR A 464 -5.35 1.15 -4.40
N PRO A 465 -4.93 -0.12 -4.17
CA PRO A 465 -5.68 -1.02 -3.28
C PRO A 465 -5.82 -0.51 -1.85
N ALA A 466 -4.79 0.13 -1.28
CA ALA A 466 -4.83 0.63 0.09
C ALA A 466 -5.97 1.64 0.35
N ASN A 467 -6.46 2.33 -0.67
CA ASN A 467 -7.52 3.32 -0.56
C ASN A 467 -8.91 2.72 -0.30
N THR A 468 -9.08 1.40 -0.43
CA THR A 468 -10.41 0.78 -0.25
C THR A 468 -10.32 -0.46 0.63
N ARG A 469 -11.07 -0.43 1.74
CA ARG A 469 -11.02 -1.45 2.79
C ARG A 469 -12.44 -1.90 3.13
N PHE A 470 -12.65 -3.21 3.18
CA PHE A 470 -13.94 -3.84 3.42
C PHE A 470 -13.89 -4.66 4.70
N TYR A 471 -14.82 -4.42 5.61
CA TYR A 471 -14.96 -5.12 6.88
C TYR A 471 -16.34 -5.77 6.95
N ILE A 472 -16.38 -7.09 6.95
CA ILE A 472 -17.61 -7.88 6.74
C ILE A 472 -17.80 -8.83 7.93
N SER A 473 -18.93 -8.71 8.64
CA SER A 473 -19.30 -9.64 9.72
C SER A 473 -20.10 -10.86 9.23
N GLY A 474 -20.57 -10.84 7.97
CA GLY A 474 -21.39 -11.89 7.39
C GLY A 474 -20.71 -13.28 7.31
N ASP A 475 -21.53 -14.33 7.22
CA ASP A 475 -21.09 -15.74 7.27
C ASP A 475 -20.08 -16.14 6.16
N ARG A 476 -20.22 -15.55 4.97
CA ARG A 476 -19.43 -15.92 3.80
C ARG A 476 -19.36 -14.81 2.76
N LEU A 477 -18.15 -14.63 2.22
CA LEU A 477 -17.90 -13.96 0.93
C LEU A 477 -17.44 -14.98 -0.11
N GLN A 478 -18.04 -14.98 -1.30
CA GLN A 478 -17.61 -15.82 -2.42
C GLN A 478 -16.98 -14.94 -3.51
N ILE A 479 -15.80 -15.33 -3.98
CA ILE A 479 -15.04 -14.64 -5.02
C ILE A 479 -14.96 -15.56 -6.25
N THR A 480 -15.43 -15.05 -7.40
CA THR A 480 -15.49 -15.72 -8.71
C THR A 480 -14.69 -14.92 -9.74
N SER A 481 -14.54 -15.43 -10.96
CA SER A 481 -13.74 -14.77 -12.02
C SER A 481 -14.31 -13.43 -12.48
N ASP A 482 -15.59 -13.16 -12.19
CA ASP A 482 -16.25 -11.89 -12.49
C ASP A 482 -16.04 -10.85 -11.38
N VAL A 483 -15.10 -11.10 -10.46
CA VAL A 483 -14.75 -10.22 -9.35
C VAL A 483 -13.35 -9.65 -9.54
N LEU A 484 -13.26 -8.34 -9.70
CA LEU A 484 -12.01 -7.60 -9.53
C LEU A 484 -11.91 -7.17 -8.07
N VAL A 485 -10.82 -7.54 -7.39
CA VAL A 485 -10.50 -7.05 -6.04
C VAL A 485 -9.24 -6.19 -6.10
N GLY A 486 -9.40 -4.91 -5.81
CA GLY A 486 -8.35 -3.91 -5.65
C GLY A 486 -8.50 -3.21 -4.30
N GLY A 487 -8.35 -3.96 -3.22
CA GLY A 487 -8.61 -3.50 -1.87
C GLY A 487 -8.29 -4.55 -0.82
N PHE A 488 -8.52 -4.17 0.43
CA PHE A 488 -8.33 -5.06 1.58
C PHE A 488 -9.67 -5.59 2.08
N ILE A 489 -9.74 -6.89 2.35
CA ILE A 489 -10.99 -7.54 2.79
C ILE A 489 -10.76 -8.23 4.12
N TYR A 490 -11.48 -7.78 5.14
CA TYR A 490 -11.64 -8.42 6.44
C TYR A 490 -13.01 -9.12 6.50
N ALA A 491 -13.02 -10.42 6.79
CA ALA A 491 -14.23 -11.22 6.92
C ALA A 491 -14.18 -12.09 8.19
N TYR A 492 -14.74 -11.60 9.29
CA TYR A 492 -14.77 -12.33 10.56
C TYR A 492 -16.12 -12.16 11.27
N PRO A 493 -16.74 -13.24 11.80
CA PRO A 493 -16.26 -14.63 11.87
C PRO A 493 -16.44 -15.43 10.56
N GLY A 494 -16.81 -14.75 9.48
CA GLY A 494 -17.07 -15.34 8.17
C GLY A 494 -15.88 -16.02 7.50
N ARG A 495 -16.15 -16.66 6.37
CA ARG A 495 -15.14 -17.28 5.50
C ARG A 495 -15.11 -16.64 4.11
N ILE A 496 -13.94 -16.65 3.48
CA ILE A 496 -13.77 -16.27 2.07
C ILE A 496 -13.61 -17.54 1.24
N GLN A 497 -14.42 -17.70 0.19
CA GLN A 497 -14.36 -18.84 -0.74
C GLN A 497 -13.98 -18.36 -2.14
N ILE A 498 -12.80 -18.77 -2.60
CA ILE A 498 -12.32 -18.51 -3.97
C ILE A 498 -12.61 -19.76 -4.82
N VAL A 499 -13.48 -19.60 -5.81
CA VAL A 499 -14.03 -20.72 -6.60
C VAL A 499 -13.65 -20.72 -8.07
N ASP A 500 -13.13 -19.61 -8.58
CA ASP A 500 -12.59 -19.46 -9.94
C ASP A 500 -11.19 -18.81 -9.91
N ASP A 501 -10.52 -18.78 -11.07
CA ASP A 501 -9.20 -18.16 -11.23
C ASP A 501 -9.31 -16.63 -11.09
N VAL A 502 -8.62 -16.06 -10.10
CA VAL A 502 -8.72 -14.64 -9.75
C VAL A 502 -7.37 -14.05 -9.34
N GLU A 503 -7.20 -12.77 -9.64
CA GLU A 503 -6.12 -11.93 -9.12
C GLU A 503 -6.71 -10.93 -8.11
N ILE A 504 -6.05 -10.78 -6.97
CA ILE A 504 -6.44 -9.88 -5.89
C ILE A 504 -5.29 -8.91 -5.68
N PHE A 505 -5.56 -7.61 -5.77
CA PHE A 505 -4.61 -6.56 -5.43
C PHE A 505 -5.03 -6.02 -4.05
N GLY A 506 -4.14 -6.11 -3.06
CA GLY A 506 -4.44 -5.85 -1.65
C GLY A 506 -4.24 -7.10 -0.79
N GLY A 507 -5.06 -7.28 0.25
CA GLY A 507 -4.87 -8.34 1.24
C GLY A 507 -6.17 -8.91 1.79
N LEU A 508 -6.10 -10.14 2.31
CA LEU A 508 -7.24 -10.86 2.85
C LEU A 508 -7.02 -11.20 4.32
N PHE A 509 -8.02 -10.94 5.15
CA PHE A 509 -8.12 -11.42 6.51
C PHE A 509 -9.46 -12.14 6.68
N ALA A 510 -9.46 -13.38 7.16
CA ALA A 510 -10.72 -14.05 7.49
C ALA A 510 -10.60 -15.10 8.61
N ASN A 511 -11.74 -15.56 9.13
CA ASN A 511 -11.70 -16.73 10.01
C ASN A 511 -11.17 -17.97 9.24
N GLU A 512 -11.64 -18.18 8.01
CA GLU A 512 -11.19 -19.26 7.12
C GLU A 512 -11.13 -18.75 5.67
N ILE A 513 -10.08 -19.12 4.93
CA ILE A 513 -9.98 -18.89 3.49
C ILE A 513 -9.91 -20.24 2.77
N GLN A 514 -10.78 -20.44 1.79
CA GLN A 514 -10.85 -21.67 1.00
C GLN A 514 -10.51 -21.37 -0.45
N ILE A 515 -9.41 -21.96 -0.93
CA ILE A 515 -8.91 -21.79 -2.29
C ILE A 515 -9.20 -23.06 -3.07
N THR A 516 -10.22 -23.01 -3.92
CA THR A 516 -10.65 -24.14 -4.76
C THR A 516 -10.33 -23.99 -6.25
N ALA A 517 -9.93 -22.79 -6.66
CA ALA A 517 -9.32 -22.46 -7.95
C ALA A 517 -8.07 -21.59 -7.73
N PRO A 518 -7.15 -21.49 -8.71
CA PRO A 518 -5.91 -20.73 -8.54
C PRO A 518 -6.19 -19.27 -8.14
N VAL A 519 -5.32 -18.73 -7.28
CA VAL A 519 -5.38 -17.31 -6.91
C VAL A 519 -3.97 -16.73 -6.83
N ALA A 520 -3.84 -15.50 -7.31
CA ALA A 520 -2.69 -14.65 -7.04
C ALA A 520 -3.11 -13.48 -6.14
N ILE A 521 -2.35 -13.24 -5.07
CA ILE A 521 -2.56 -12.08 -4.18
C ILE A 521 -1.33 -11.17 -4.29
N HIS A 522 -1.56 -9.95 -4.74
CA HIS A 522 -0.59 -8.89 -4.94
C HIS A 522 -0.74 -7.88 -3.79
N TYR A 523 0.01 -8.10 -2.71
CA TYR A 523 -0.11 -7.30 -1.49
C TYR A 523 0.38 -5.87 -1.70
N ASP A 524 -0.46 -4.90 -1.38
CA ASP A 524 -0.09 -3.48 -1.42
C ASP A 524 0.46 -3.06 -0.05
N ARG A 525 1.77 -2.81 0.02
CA ARG A 525 2.46 -2.39 1.25
C ARG A 525 1.99 -1.06 1.79
N GLN A 526 1.37 -0.23 0.95
CA GLN A 526 0.90 1.08 1.37
C GLN A 526 -0.06 1.00 2.57
N VAL A 527 -0.82 -0.09 2.72
CA VAL A 527 -1.77 -0.25 3.85
C VAL A 527 -1.09 -0.16 5.23
N GLN A 528 0.22 -0.41 5.30
CA GLN A 528 1.03 -0.33 6.53
C GLN A 528 1.43 1.10 6.90
N ARG A 529 0.89 2.10 6.20
CA ARG A 529 1.07 3.53 6.45
C ARG A 529 -0.25 4.30 6.46
N SER A 530 -1.38 3.58 6.50
CA SER A 530 -2.70 4.21 6.51
C SER A 530 -3.02 4.98 7.81
N GLY A 531 -2.26 4.74 8.87
CA GLY A 531 -2.33 5.37 10.18
C GLY A 531 -1.50 6.66 10.29
N ASP A 532 -0.60 6.95 9.34
CA ASP A 532 0.19 8.20 9.31
C ASP A 532 -0.74 9.45 9.40
N VAL A 533 -1.93 9.37 8.80
CA VAL A 533 -3.00 10.39 8.87
C VAL A 533 -3.64 10.55 10.25
N CYS A 534 -3.66 9.49 11.05
CA CYS A 534 -4.28 9.45 12.37
C CYS A 534 -3.41 10.13 13.44
N GLU A 535 -2.10 10.27 13.18
CA GLU A 535 -1.15 10.93 14.07
C GLU A 535 -1.13 12.46 13.97
N ILE A 536 -1.85 13.05 13.00
CA ILE A 536 -1.95 14.51 12.88
C ILE A 536 -2.70 15.04 14.12
N PRO A 537 -2.03 15.82 15.00
CA PRO A 537 -2.66 16.32 16.21
C PRO A 537 -3.84 17.21 15.81
N VAL A 538 -5.01 16.92 16.38
CA VAL A 538 -6.09 17.89 16.39
C VAL A 538 -5.52 19.11 17.12
N VAL A 539 -5.29 20.21 16.38
CA VAL A 539 -5.02 21.50 17.01
C VAL A 539 -6.29 21.83 17.77
N ASP A 540 -6.30 21.55 19.07
CA ASP A 540 -7.36 22.05 19.94
C ASP A 540 -7.35 23.57 19.75
N PRO A 541 -8.45 24.19 19.28
CA PRO A 541 -8.53 25.63 19.25
C PRO A 541 -8.55 26.07 20.71
N ASP A 542 -7.37 26.47 21.20
CA ASP A 542 -7.12 26.93 22.56
C ASP A 542 -8.32 27.77 23.05
N PRO A 543 -9.15 27.25 23.98
CA PRO A 543 -10.39 27.88 24.34
C PRO A 543 -10.16 28.94 25.41
N ASP A 544 -9.21 29.86 25.22
CA ASP A 544 -9.24 31.11 26.00
C ASP A 544 -8.44 32.27 25.38
N PRO A 545 -9.08 33.19 24.65
CA PRO A 545 -8.66 34.57 24.68
C PRO A 545 -9.34 35.22 25.87
N ASP A 546 -8.86 35.00 27.11
CA ASP A 546 -9.33 35.81 28.24
C ASP A 546 -8.89 37.26 27.96
N PRO A 547 -9.81 38.19 27.65
CA PRO A 547 -9.46 39.57 27.36
C PRO A 547 -9.06 40.35 28.61
N ALA A 548 -8.97 39.69 29.77
CA ALA A 548 -8.72 40.31 31.07
C ALA A 548 -7.32 40.06 31.66
N ASP A 549 -6.42 39.30 31.01
CA ASP A 549 -5.02 39.22 31.46
C ASP A 549 -4.20 40.43 30.96
N PRO A 550 -3.75 41.35 31.84
CA PRO A 550 -2.96 42.50 31.43
C PRO A 550 -1.45 42.21 31.35
N ASN A 551 -0.96 40.97 31.55
CA ASN A 551 0.48 40.73 31.56
C ASN A 551 0.91 39.26 31.30
N PRO A 552 1.36 38.89 30.09
CA PRO A 552 1.73 37.51 29.77
C PRO A 552 3.09 37.05 30.29
N ASP A 553 3.94 37.93 30.85
CA ASP A 553 5.33 37.57 31.16
C ASP A 553 5.79 38.07 32.54
N ALA A 554 5.22 37.52 33.62
CA ALA A 554 5.81 37.68 34.95
C ALA A 554 5.67 36.43 35.83
N GLY A 555 6.61 35.51 35.66
CA GLY A 555 7.26 34.83 36.79
C GLY A 555 6.41 33.84 37.56
N ASP A 556 6.28 32.63 36.99
CA ASP A 556 5.89 31.44 37.72
C ASP A 556 6.92 31.14 38.82
N THR A 557 6.55 31.47 40.06
CA THR A 557 7.24 31.05 41.28
C THR A 557 6.20 30.78 42.36
N ASP A 558 5.47 29.67 42.24
CA ASP A 558 4.89 29.04 43.43
C ASP A 558 5.81 27.89 43.90
N PRO A 559 6.41 27.98 45.10
CA PRO A 559 7.27 26.95 45.65
C PRO A 559 6.44 25.78 46.23
N ASP A 560 6.63 24.59 45.66
CA ASP A 560 6.20 23.32 46.24
C ASP A 560 6.69 23.17 47.70
N PRO A 561 5.79 22.98 48.68
CA PRO A 561 6.15 22.85 50.08
C PRO A 561 6.26 21.38 50.52
N ASP A 562 6.99 20.52 49.83
CA ASP A 562 7.33 19.17 50.36
C ASP A 562 8.75 18.67 50.03
N ALA A 563 9.73 19.57 49.89
CA ALA A 563 11.15 19.19 49.84
C ALA A 563 11.73 18.99 51.26
N GLY A 564 11.56 17.78 51.80
CA GLY A 564 12.02 17.45 53.14
C GLY A 564 12.26 15.96 53.40
N ASP A 565 12.99 15.25 52.54
CA ASP A 565 13.72 14.05 52.98
C ASP A 565 15.05 13.89 52.25
N THR A 566 16.07 13.55 53.04
CA THR A 566 17.43 13.27 52.62
C THR A 566 17.65 11.76 52.71
N ASP A 567 17.79 11.07 51.58
CA ASP A 567 18.42 9.75 51.54
C ASP A 567 19.37 9.63 50.32
N PRO A 568 20.66 9.33 50.53
CA PRO A 568 21.60 9.08 49.45
C PRO A 568 21.59 7.60 49.06
N ASN A 569 21.00 7.27 47.91
CA ASN A 569 21.26 6.01 47.23
C ASN A 569 21.16 6.16 45.70
N PRO A 570 22.25 5.96 44.93
CA PRO A 570 22.12 5.63 43.52
C PRO A 570 21.71 4.14 43.42
N ASP A 571 20.89 3.79 42.45
CA ASP A 571 20.36 2.45 42.19
C ASP A 571 19.09 2.07 42.97
N ALA A 572 17.93 2.52 42.47
CA ALA A 572 16.66 1.80 42.55
C ALA A 572 15.65 2.32 41.52
N GLY A 573 15.52 1.57 40.42
CA GLY A 573 14.39 1.45 39.49
C GLY A 573 13.35 2.57 39.37
N ASP A 574 13.53 3.42 38.37
CA ASP A 574 12.43 3.82 37.50
C ASP A 574 12.35 2.76 36.39
N THR A 575 11.41 1.83 36.52
CA THR A 575 10.84 1.13 35.38
C THR A 575 9.40 1.61 35.31
N ASP A 576 9.22 2.83 34.80
CA ASP A 576 8.02 3.06 34.01
C ASP A 576 8.17 2.13 32.81
N PRO A 577 7.33 1.09 32.63
CA PRO A 577 7.35 0.37 31.38
C PRO A 577 7.01 1.40 30.32
N GLU A 578 7.95 1.69 29.43
CA GLU A 578 7.57 2.28 28.14
C GLU A 578 6.37 1.46 27.62
N PRO A 579 5.30 2.13 27.16
CA PRO A 579 4.18 1.39 26.58
C PRO A 579 4.75 0.41 25.56
N GLU A 580 4.29 -0.85 25.63
CA GLU A 580 4.69 -1.85 24.64
C GLU A 580 4.48 -1.24 23.25
N PRO A 581 5.43 -1.39 22.33
CA PRO A 581 5.36 -0.71 21.05
C PRO A 581 4.06 -1.07 20.35
N VAL A 582 3.30 -0.04 20.00
CA VAL A 582 2.09 -0.18 19.19
C VAL A 582 2.57 -0.64 17.82
N CYS A 583 2.00 -1.75 17.34
CA CYS A 583 2.39 -2.44 16.11
C CYS A 583 1.97 -1.69 14.83
N SER A 584 2.26 -0.40 14.71
CA SER A 584 1.83 0.45 13.59
C SER A 584 2.97 0.93 12.69
N SER A 585 4.16 1.24 13.21
CA SER A 585 5.16 1.94 12.38
C SER A 585 6.21 1.04 11.71
N LEU A 586 6.36 1.19 10.38
CA LEU A 586 7.48 0.62 9.61
C LEU A 586 8.86 1.20 9.98
N ASP A 587 8.87 2.23 10.82
CA ASP A 587 10.05 2.99 11.23
C ASP A 587 10.38 2.79 12.71
N GLU A 588 9.82 1.76 13.35
CA GLU A 588 10.17 1.41 14.72
C GLU A 588 11.61 0.88 14.79
N ALA A 589 12.41 1.47 15.69
CA ALA A 589 13.78 1.05 15.88
C ALA A 589 13.84 -0.38 16.45
N CYS A 590 14.64 -1.24 15.85
CA CYS A 590 14.79 -2.64 16.25
C CYS A 590 16.26 -3.04 16.36
N SER A 591 16.52 -4.05 17.20
CA SER A 591 17.83 -4.69 17.34
C SER A 591 17.83 -6.12 16.80
N SER A 592 16.66 -6.74 16.72
CA SER A 592 16.42 -8.07 16.19
C SER A 592 15.02 -8.18 15.59
N SER A 593 14.79 -9.12 14.68
CA SER A 593 13.45 -9.36 14.11
C SER A 593 12.41 -9.77 15.16
N GLY A 594 12.83 -10.17 16.37
CA GLY A 594 11.92 -10.42 17.48
C GLY A 594 11.38 -9.15 18.14
N ASP A 595 11.95 -7.99 17.82
CA ASP A 595 11.48 -6.68 18.28
C ASP A 595 10.37 -6.15 17.36
N CYS A 596 10.14 -6.80 16.21
CA CYS A 596 9.16 -6.39 15.20
C CYS A 596 7.91 -7.26 15.24
N CYS A 597 6.76 -6.64 14.98
CA CYS A 597 5.52 -7.38 14.89
C CYS A 597 5.47 -8.19 13.59
N ALA A 598 5.10 -9.47 13.68
CA ALA A 598 5.02 -10.34 12.51
C ALA A 598 4.04 -9.76 11.45
N PRO A 599 4.35 -9.83 10.15
CA PRO A 599 5.52 -10.47 9.51
C PRO A 599 6.76 -9.58 9.38
N LEU A 600 6.80 -8.42 10.03
CA LEU A 600 7.93 -7.50 9.92
C LEU A 600 9.19 -8.13 10.53
N SER A 601 10.33 -7.73 9.99
CA SER A 601 11.66 -8.15 10.42
C SER A 601 12.53 -6.93 10.61
N CYS A 602 13.54 -7.05 11.46
CA CYS A 602 14.45 -5.97 11.71
C CYS A 602 15.47 -5.84 10.58
N GLU A 603 15.39 -4.77 9.81
CA GLU A 603 16.28 -4.45 8.71
C GLU A 603 16.98 -3.12 8.96
N GLU A 604 18.32 -3.13 8.99
CA GLU A 604 19.14 -1.92 9.22
C GLU A 604 18.80 -1.11 10.48
N GLY A 605 18.14 -1.74 11.46
CA GLY A 605 17.73 -1.12 12.71
C GLY A 605 16.29 -0.62 12.72
N PHE A 606 15.47 -0.95 11.71
CA PHE A 606 14.06 -0.60 11.64
C PHE A 606 13.16 -1.81 11.30
N CYS A 607 11.93 -1.82 11.82
CA CYS A 607 10.95 -2.87 11.56
C CYS A 607 10.28 -2.73 10.19
N GLY A 608 10.86 -3.39 9.18
CA GLY A 608 10.34 -3.40 7.81
C GLY A 608 9.79 -4.75 7.40
N THR A 609 9.00 -4.80 6.32
CA THR A 609 8.75 -6.09 5.67
C THR A 609 10.09 -6.64 5.17
N ALA A 610 10.42 -7.90 5.50
CA ALA A 610 11.64 -8.65 5.10
C ALA A 610 11.79 -8.88 3.58
N ALA A 611 11.31 -7.93 2.78
CA ALA A 611 10.81 -8.13 1.43
C ALA A 611 11.28 -7.04 0.48
N CYS A 612 12.13 -6.14 0.94
CA CYS A 612 12.82 -5.17 0.12
C CYS A 612 14.33 -5.38 0.26
N ARG A 613 15.07 -4.90 -0.71
CA ARG A 613 16.50 -5.06 -0.86
C ARG A 613 17.14 -3.77 -0.42
N THR A 614 18.13 -3.87 0.45
CA THR A 614 18.82 -2.70 0.98
C THR A 614 19.75 -2.08 -0.06
N THR A 615 20.27 -0.90 0.24
CA THR A 615 21.17 -0.16 -0.65
C THR A 615 22.31 -1.06 -1.15
N THR A 616 22.65 -0.94 -2.43
CA THR A 616 23.68 -1.69 -3.16
C THR A 616 23.35 -3.15 -3.50
N GLN A 617 22.18 -3.64 -3.10
CA GLN A 617 21.70 -4.96 -3.53
C GLN A 617 21.12 -4.88 -4.95
N PRO A 618 21.22 -5.96 -5.75
CA PRO A 618 20.65 -5.97 -7.10
C PRO A 618 19.14 -5.80 -7.01
N CYS A 619 18.51 -5.13 -7.97
CA CYS A 619 17.06 -4.98 -8.06
C CYS A 619 16.61 -5.09 -9.52
N VAL A 620 15.35 -5.44 -9.71
CA VAL A 620 14.66 -5.42 -11.00
C VAL A 620 13.65 -4.28 -11.02
N TYR A 621 13.00 -4.02 -9.89
CA TYR A 621 11.94 -3.03 -9.70
C TYR A 621 12.25 -2.06 -8.56
N ASN A 622 11.66 -0.87 -8.58
CA ASN A 622 11.74 0.10 -7.48
C ASN A 622 11.19 -0.47 -6.17
N SER A 623 10.08 -1.21 -6.26
CA SER A 623 9.46 -1.96 -5.17
C SER A 623 10.33 -3.09 -4.61
N ASP A 624 11.39 -3.49 -5.32
CA ASP A 624 12.37 -4.43 -4.77
C ASP A 624 13.26 -3.75 -3.74
N CYS A 625 13.33 -2.41 -3.66
CA CYS A 625 14.30 -1.68 -2.86
C CYS A 625 13.63 -1.01 -1.66
N CYS A 626 14.25 -1.07 -0.49
CA CYS A 626 13.68 -0.42 0.71
C CYS A 626 13.64 1.10 0.58
N SER A 627 14.50 1.66 -0.25
CA SER A 627 14.51 3.08 -0.62
C SER A 627 13.45 3.48 -1.65
N GLY A 628 12.68 2.52 -2.19
CA GLY A 628 11.82 2.76 -3.35
C GLY A 628 12.59 3.01 -4.65
N MET A 629 13.93 2.98 -4.65
CA MET A 629 14.72 3.37 -5.80
C MET A 629 15.67 2.28 -6.29
N CYS A 630 15.42 1.82 -7.52
CA CYS A 630 16.26 0.91 -8.26
C CYS A 630 17.00 1.66 -9.39
N ALA A 631 18.28 1.97 -9.19
CA ALA A 631 19.08 2.61 -10.23
C ALA A 631 19.43 1.62 -11.34
N ARG A 632 18.84 1.81 -12.53
CA ARG A 632 19.00 0.89 -13.66
C ARG A 632 20.14 1.25 -14.60
N SER A 633 20.86 0.22 -15.04
CA SER A 633 21.74 0.26 -16.20
C SER A 633 21.45 -0.98 -17.07
N GLY A 634 20.45 -0.88 -17.95
CA GLY A 634 19.96 -2.00 -18.79
C GLY A 634 18.95 -2.90 -18.06
N ASP A 635 19.07 -4.22 -18.25
CA ASP A 635 18.18 -5.23 -17.64
C ASP A 635 18.51 -5.53 -16.16
N SER A 636 19.51 -4.85 -15.59
CA SER A 636 19.95 -4.99 -14.21
C SER A 636 19.96 -3.63 -13.51
N GLY A 637 19.45 -3.58 -12.28
CA GLY A 637 19.52 -2.42 -11.41
C GLY A 637 20.18 -2.74 -10.06
N ILE A 638 20.48 -1.67 -9.31
CA ILE A 638 20.99 -1.74 -7.94
C ILE A 638 20.17 -0.78 -7.07
N CYS A 639 19.76 -1.21 -5.88
CA CYS A 639 19.07 -0.35 -4.92
C CYS A 639 19.99 0.80 -4.51
N ILE A 640 19.47 2.03 -4.55
CA ILE A 640 20.21 3.22 -4.14
C ILE A 640 19.57 3.85 -2.91
N VAL A 641 20.24 4.81 -2.28
CA VAL A 641 19.68 5.51 -1.11
C VAL A 641 18.57 6.45 -1.59
N GLY A 642 17.49 6.49 -0.79
CA GLY A 642 16.37 7.44 -0.85
C GLY A 642 16.81 8.89 -0.83
#